data_AF-A0A2V7GFR9-F1
#
_entry.id   AF-A0A2V7GFR9-F1
#
_cell.length_a   1.000
_cell.length_b   1.000
_cell.length_c   1.000
_cell.angle_alpha   90.00
_cell.angle_beta   90.00
_cell.angle_gamma   90.00
#
_symmetry.space_group_name_H-M   'P 1'
#
loop_
_entity.id
_entity.type
_entity.pdbx_description
1 polymer ?
#
loop_
_entity_poly.entity_id
_entity_poly.type
_entity_poly.pdbx_seq_one_letter_code
_entity_poly.pdbx_strand_id
1 'polypeptide(L)'
;MWGRGRWAFPSPSGPCCCRGGRRWPAPWGSRCWPGWSGERSPCGGAPPAARGSGSEERFARSSFGSSTPHPWGAASWTGMRSAARAGALCGCAGPTVATPVAAPPGSSPAGGWAPWIAGSSRCAGCASSTPSWVALGLRLLRLPARARLVAGAIAVFAYVWLLGFPAPATRAAAMLAAAAAARLRQRIVTPRGTIALAVLFVLAVDPWAVRSVGAWLSVAAVSGVIWASRAAAREPRLVRLLAPATAATLLTAPITAYAFGTVAPVGVLANLVAIPLAGVAVPGLMIALALSWLVPSIAHVIASGAGLGLALIDLTARGAAAVPGGHVVMVAGGRAAAFWAMVLGAAWWLWRGRGRRWVLAARAAFLATLVLGASLAGATSLDDCRCVQIHFLDVGQGDAALLRTATGRWILIDGGPRTPVRDAGRSVVIPYLRRHGAPGLALVVATHGDADHLGGIPAVLRVFPPRLVLEPGEPLGRPLYLEFLAAVEASGAAWHAARSGDRFEIDGLRLDVVSPDSAWLAEPLEVNEHGVVVVVTYGRTRVFFQADAGLPVEWRLRGRVGPVALLKIGHHGSRSATGDAWLDELRPGDAVISVGARNTYGHPAPEVLARLRAHGIRIWRTDEAGDITFEVDTLRGLTHVRRDD
;
A
#
# COMPACT_ATOMS: atom_id res chain seq x y z
N MET A 1 -21.80 10.13 -29.73
CA MET A 1 -20.99 10.99 -30.63
C MET A 1 -20.02 11.79 -29.79
N TRP A 2 -18.73 11.44 -29.79
CA TRP A 2 -17.69 12.10 -28.98
C TRP A 2 -16.66 12.71 -29.93
N GLY A 3 -16.61 14.05 -29.97
CA GLY A 3 -15.61 14.80 -30.74
C GLY A 3 -14.29 14.84 -29.98
N ARG A 4 -13.22 14.37 -30.63
CA ARG A 4 -11.84 14.53 -30.18
C ARG A 4 -11.43 16.00 -30.39
N GLY A 5 -11.42 16.80 -29.34
CA GLY A 5 -10.76 18.11 -29.35
C GLY A 5 -9.24 17.92 -29.47
N ARG A 6 -8.66 18.38 -30.58
CA ARG A 6 -7.21 18.42 -30.80
C ARG A 6 -6.61 19.52 -29.92
N TRP A 7 -5.61 19.16 -29.12
CA TRP A 7 -4.72 20.11 -28.46
C TRP A 7 -3.74 20.63 -29.51
N ALA A 8 -3.66 21.94 -29.71
CA ALA A 8 -2.67 22.57 -30.58
C ALA A 8 -1.42 22.91 -29.75
N PHE A 9 -0.28 22.34 -30.10
CA PHE A 9 1.03 22.66 -29.51
C PHE A 9 1.87 23.46 -30.53
N PRO A 10 2.68 24.45 -30.10
CA PRO A 10 3.71 25.03 -30.94
C PRO A 10 4.88 24.06 -31.10
N SER A 11 5.40 23.94 -32.32
CA SER A 11 6.57 23.11 -32.66
C SER A 11 7.88 23.80 -32.25
N PRO A 12 8.79 23.15 -31.49
CA PRO A 12 10.15 23.65 -31.32
C PRO A 12 11.14 22.83 -32.17
N SER A 13 11.70 23.46 -33.21
CA SER A 13 12.93 23.00 -33.86
C SER A 13 14.11 23.26 -32.92
N GLY A 14 14.56 22.24 -32.19
CA GLY A 14 15.69 22.31 -31.26
C GLY A 14 16.60 21.06 -31.31
N PRO A 15 17.84 21.13 -30.81
CA PRO A 15 18.81 20.04 -30.86
C PRO A 15 18.33 18.78 -30.12
N CYS A 16 18.68 17.60 -30.64
CA CYS A 16 18.21 16.29 -30.14
C CYS A 16 19.35 15.39 -29.65
N CYS A 17 19.09 14.58 -28.61
CA CYS A 17 19.98 13.53 -28.12
C CYS A 17 19.38 12.13 -28.38
N CYS A 18 20.24 11.14 -28.67
CA CYS A 18 19.84 9.76 -28.96
C CYS A 18 20.27 8.80 -27.83
N ARG A 19 19.35 7.93 -27.39
CA ARG A 19 19.67 6.75 -26.56
C ARG A 19 18.76 5.59 -26.93
N GLY A 20 19.32 4.40 -27.15
CA GLY A 20 18.55 3.20 -27.47
C GLY A 20 17.67 3.35 -28.73
N GLY A 21 18.11 4.15 -29.72
CA GLY A 21 17.40 4.37 -30.98
C GLY A 21 16.24 5.36 -30.93
N ARG A 22 15.96 6.02 -29.79
CA ARG A 22 14.91 7.06 -29.67
C ARG A 22 15.52 8.46 -29.53
N ARG A 23 14.89 9.46 -30.16
CA ARG A 23 15.28 10.89 -30.11
C ARG A 23 14.56 11.61 -28.97
N TRP A 24 15.28 12.49 -28.29
CA TRP A 24 14.76 13.35 -27.23
C TRP A 24 15.28 14.79 -27.40
N PRO A 25 14.51 15.82 -27.00
CA PRO A 25 14.99 17.20 -27.00
C PRO A 25 16.15 17.37 -26.00
N ALA A 26 17.20 18.09 -26.40
CA ALA A 26 18.39 18.29 -25.58
C ALA A 26 18.11 19.25 -24.41
N PRO A 27 18.58 18.95 -23.19
CA PRO A 27 18.57 19.93 -22.10
C PRO A 27 19.68 20.95 -22.35
N TRP A 28 19.31 22.22 -22.51
CA TRP A 28 20.14 23.43 -22.41
C TRP A 28 21.60 23.32 -22.93
N GLY A 29 21.87 23.94 -24.10
CA GLY A 29 23.24 24.20 -24.54
C GLY A 29 24.01 22.97 -25.05
N SER A 30 23.49 22.30 -26.07
CA SER A 30 24.21 21.33 -26.95
C SER A 30 24.85 20.08 -26.31
N ARG A 31 24.77 19.86 -25.00
CA ARG A 31 25.40 18.71 -24.33
C ARG A 31 24.38 17.63 -23.98
N CYS A 32 24.61 16.42 -24.48
CA CYS A 32 23.85 15.23 -24.10
C CYS A 32 24.38 14.63 -22.79
N TRP A 33 23.50 13.95 -22.05
CA TRP A 33 23.86 13.25 -20.80
C TRP A 33 24.92 12.15 -21.03
N PRO A 34 25.71 11.77 -20.01
CA PRO A 34 26.63 10.65 -20.10
C PRO A 34 25.92 9.36 -20.59
N GLY A 35 26.42 8.76 -21.68
CA GLY A 35 25.82 7.58 -22.31
C GLY A 35 24.78 7.87 -23.42
N TRP A 36 24.61 9.14 -23.82
CA TRP A 36 23.77 9.58 -24.94
C TRP A 36 24.63 10.19 -26.05
N SER A 37 24.27 9.97 -27.32
CA SER A 37 24.98 10.53 -28.47
C SER A 37 24.31 11.81 -28.99
N GLY A 38 25.12 12.84 -29.26
CA GLY A 38 24.72 14.08 -29.93
C GLY A 38 24.93 14.02 -31.44
N GLU A 39 24.34 14.96 -32.18
CA GLU A 39 24.26 14.98 -33.64
C GLU A 39 25.62 14.99 -34.37
N ARG A 40 26.02 13.81 -34.88
CA ARG A 40 26.50 13.56 -36.27
C ARG A 40 26.74 12.06 -36.56
N SER A 41 25.96 11.17 -35.95
CA SER A 41 26.06 9.72 -36.21
C SER A 41 24.66 9.09 -36.30
N PRO A 42 24.39 8.19 -37.26
CA PRO A 42 23.16 7.40 -37.29
C PRO A 42 23.07 6.58 -36.00
N CYS A 43 21.89 6.57 -35.34
CA CYS A 43 21.73 5.89 -34.06
C CYS A 43 21.79 4.36 -34.24
N GLY A 44 23.00 3.77 -34.14
CA GLY A 44 23.25 2.33 -34.17
C GLY A 44 24.72 1.96 -33.99
N GLY A 45 25.08 1.29 -32.88
CA GLY A 45 26.41 0.70 -32.62
C GLY A 45 26.86 0.77 -31.16
N ALA A 46 27.26 -0.37 -30.58
CA ALA A 46 27.58 -0.57 -29.15
C ALA A 46 28.82 0.20 -28.64
N PRO A 47 28.92 0.52 -27.33
CA PRO A 47 30.11 1.18 -26.76
C PRO A 47 31.17 0.17 -26.25
N PRO A 48 32.47 0.51 -26.27
CA PRO A 48 33.52 -0.31 -25.66
C PRO A 48 33.74 0.02 -24.17
N ALA A 49 34.30 -0.96 -23.46
CA ALA A 49 34.63 -0.92 -22.04
C ALA A 49 35.85 -0.04 -21.70
N ALA A 50 35.86 0.57 -20.50
CA ALA A 50 37.05 1.20 -19.92
C ALA A 50 37.22 0.87 -18.43
N ARG A 51 38.50 0.67 -18.07
CA ARG A 51 39.07 0.19 -16.81
C ARG A 51 39.09 1.27 -15.71
N GLY A 52 39.22 0.83 -14.46
CA GLY A 52 39.15 1.66 -13.25
C GLY A 52 40.44 2.31 -12.77
N SER A 53 40.34 2.94 -11.60
CA SER A 53 41.43 3.26 -10.66
C SER A 53 40.80 3.68 -9.32
N GLY A 54 41.30 3.13 -8.21
CA GLY A 54 40.82 3.38 -6.86
C GLY A 54 41.40 4.63 -6.19
N SER A 55 40.86 4.95 -5.02
CA SER A 55 41.58 5.59 -3.91
C SER A 55 40.79 5.34 -2.62
N GLU A 56 41.46 4.70 -1.66
CA GLU A 56 41.09 4.68 -0.25
C GLU A 56 41.49 6.02 0.39
N GLU A 57 40.70 6.54 1.35
CA GLU A 57 41.21 6.87 2.69
C GLU A 57 40.15 7.41 3.68
N ARG A 58 40.17 6.79 4.87
CA ARG A 58 39.97 7.31 6.24
C ARG A 58 38.71 8.13 6.58
N PHE A 59 37.84 7.51 7.40
CA PHE A 59 36.88 8.21 8.26
C PHE A 59 37.27 8.09 9.74
N ALA A 60 37.41 9.24 10.39
CA ALA A 60 37.69 9.38 11.80
C ALA A 60 36.42 9.14 12.65
N ARG A 61 36.62 8.53 13.82
CA ARG A 61 35.60 8.30 14.86
C ARG A 61 35.44 9.55 15.71
N SER A 62 34.20 9.95 16.01
CA SER A 62 33.89 10.71 17.22
C SER A 62 32.61 10.20 17.90
N SER A 63 32.70 10.27 19.22
CA SER A 63 31.92 9.73 20.34
C SER A 63 30.42 10.06 20.37
N PHE A 64 29.64 9.02 20.71
CA PHE A 64 28.24 9.10 21.16
C PHE A 64 28.17 9.52 22.64
N GLY A 65 27.35 10.54 22.93
CA GLY A 65 26.90 10.88 24.28
C GLY A 65 25.65 10.09 24.67
N SER A 66 25.66 9.58 25.90
CA SER A 66 24.65 8.72 26.51
C SER A 66 23.37 9.44 26.92
N SER A 67 22.21 8.91 26.54
CA SER A 67 20.96 9.05 27.30
C SER A 67 20.10 7.80 27.16
N THR A 68 19.51 7.38 28.27
CA THR A 68 18.87 6.09 28.53
C THR A 68 17.44 6.01 27.97
N PRO A 69 17.04 4.93 27.26
CA PRO A 69 15.63 4.68 26.93
C PRO A 69 14.93 3.75 27.93
N HIS A 70 13.68 4.06 28.25
CA HIS A 70 12.71 3.19 28.96
C HIS A 70 12.46 1.85 28.21
N PRO A 71 11.98 0.77 28.89
CA PRO A 71 12.24 -0.63 28.48
C PRO A 71 11.46 -1.16 27.27
N TRP A 72 10.58 -0.38 26.64
CA TRP A 72 9.74 -0.87 25.53
C TRP A 72 10.22 -0.44 24.14
N GLY A 73 11.34 0.29 24.05
CA GLY A 73 11.95 0.71 22.78
C GLY A 73 13.04 -0.23 22.23
N ALA A 74 13.56 -1.17 23.02
CA ALA A 74 14.71 -1.98 22.61
C ALA A 74 14.37 -3.10 21.59
N ALA A 75 13.10 -3.53 21.51
CA ALA A 75 12.68 -4.61 20.61
C ALA A 75 12.61 -4.20 19.13
N SER A 76 12.48 -2.89 18.83
CA SER A 76 12.41 -2.40 17.44
C SER A 76 13.78 -2.32 16.76
N TRP A 77 14.83 -2.03 17.52
CA TRP A 77 16.20 -1.88 17.00
C TRP A 77 16.84 -3.20 16.58
N THR A 78 16.57 -4.29 17.31
CA THR A 78 17.05 -5.64 16.96
C THR A 78 16.29 -6.21 15.74
N GLY A 79 14.99 -5.96 15.64
CA GLY A 79 14.18 -6.29 14.46
C GLY A 79 14.66 -5.60 13.19
N MET A 80 15.04 -4.31 13.26
CA MET A 80 15.58 -3.56 12.11
C MET A 80 16.91 -4.10 11.60
N ARG A 81 17.84 -4.50 12.49
CA ARG A 81 19.13 -5.09 12.06
C ARG A 81 18.95 -6.45 11.41
N SER A 82 18.03 -7.28 11.93
CA SER A 82 17.67 -8.56 11.34
C SER A 82 16.95 -8.41 9.99
N ALA A 83 16.06 -7.43 9.86
CA ALA A 83 15.37 -7.11 8.61
C ALA A 83 16.33 -6.55 7.53
N ALA A 84 17.25 -5.66 7.92
CA ALA A 84 18.28 -5.13 7.02
C ALA A 84 19.23 -6.23 6.51
N ARG A 85 19.61 -7.20 7.36
CA ARG A 85 20.38 -8.38 6.94
C ARG A 85 19.58 -9.33 6.04
N ALA A 86 18.29 -9.53 6.34
CA ALA A 86 17.41 -10.33 5.47
C ALA A 86 17.27 -9.70 4.07
N GLY A 87 17.20 -8.37 3.98
CA GLY A 87 17.21 -7.64 2.71
C GLY A 87 18.54 -7.78 1.95
N ALA A 88 19.67 -7.69 2.65
CA ALA A 88 21.00 -7.87 2.06
C ALA A 88 21.24 -9.30 1.52
N LEU A 89 20.63 -10.32 2.14
CA LEU A 89 20.70 -11.71 1.69
C LEU A 89 19.90 -11.99 0.40
N CYS A 90 18.90 -11.16 0.08
CA CYS A 90 17.95 -11.41 -1.01
C CYS A 90 18.33 -10.79 -2.37
N GLY A 91 19.55 -10.24 -2.51
CA GLY A 91 20.18 -9.86 -3.80
C GLY A 91 19.21 -9.33 -4.87
N CYS A 92 18.98 -8.02 -4.90
CA CYS A 92 18.21 -7.36 -5.96
C CYS A 92 18.88 -7.55 -7.35
N ALA A 93 18.50 -8.59 -8.09
CA ALA A 93 18.50 -8.68 -9.56
C ALA A 93 18.10 -10.10 -10.02
N GLY A 94 16.89 -10.27 -10.57
CA GLY A 94 16.68 -11.24 -11.66
C GLY A 94 16.96 -10.53 -13.00
N PRO A 95 17.24 -11.21 -14.14
CA PRO A 95 16.80 -12.56 -14.53
C PRO A 95 17.90 -13.45 -15.18
N THR A 96 17.65 -14.76 -15.34
CA THR A 96 17.78 -15.54 -16.61
C THR A 96 17.64 -17.06 -16.39
N VAL A 97 17.03 -17.71 -17.38
CA VAL A 97 16.59 -19.11 -17.46
C VAL A 97 17.68 -19.97 -18.09
N ALA A 98 17.89 -21.20 -17.60
CA ALA A 98 18.22 -22.38 -18.43
C ALA A 98 18.07 -23.71 -17.64
N THR A 99 17.06 -24.50 -18.00
CA THR A 99 16.97 -25.98 -17.83
C THR A 99 17.78 -26.67 -18.95
N PRO A 100 18.18 -27.99 -18.92
CA PRO A 100 17.28 -29.12 -18.57
C PRO A 100 17.88 -30.50 -18.10
N VAL A 101 16.96 -31.44 -17.78
CA VAL A 101 17.06 -32.95 -17.83
C VAL A 101 17.95 -33.65 -16.75
N ALA A 102 17.69 -34.81 -16.10
CA ALA A 102 16.88 -36.03 -16.33
C ALA A 102 16.55 -36.79 -15.01
N ALA A 103 15.53 -37.66 -15.04
CA ALA A 103 15.32 -38.86 -14.20
C ALA A 103 15.59 -40.12 -15.08
N PRO A 104 15.72 -41.40 -14.60
CA PRO A 104 14.73 -42.17 -13.80
C PRO A 104 15.38 -43.29 -12.89
N PRO A 105 14.77 -44.48 -12.64
CA PRO A 105 13.89 -44.78 -11.49
C PRO A 105 14.38 -45.95 -10.59
N GLY A 106 13.76 -46.15 -9.42
CA GLY A 106 14.01 -47.32 -8.56
C GLY A 106 12.86 -47.62 -7.59
N SER A 107 12.47 -48.89 -7.51
CA SER A 107 11.18 -49.43 -7.06
C SER A 107 11.17 -50.02 -5.64
N SER A 108 10.08 -49.76 -4.89
CA SER A 108 9.36 -50.64 -3.91
C SER A 108 10.00 -50.94 -2.53
N PRO A 109 9.23 -51.41 -1.49
CA PRO A 109 7.77 -51.35 -1.25
C PRO A 109 7.35 -50.88 0.18
N ALA A 110 6.07 -50.50 0.27
CA ALA A 110 5.09 -50.65 1.37
C ALA A 110 5.53 -50.68 2.86
N GLY A 111 5.04 -49.69 3.62
CA GLY A 111 4.94 -49.77 5.08
C GLY A 111 4.40 -48.50 5.76
N GLY A 112 3.08 -48.38 5.92
CA GLY A 112 2.47 -47.70 7.09
C GLY A 112 2.45 -46.16 7.18
N TRP A 113 2.17 -45.40 6.11
CA TRP A 113 2.11 -43.91 6.17
C TRP A 113 0.69 -43.31 6.15
N ALA A 114 -0.36 -44.14 6.10
CA ALA A 114 -1.73 -43.68 5.84
C ALA A 114 -2.49 -43.07 7.05
N PRO A 115 -2.33 -43.50 8.32
CA PRO A 115 -3.20 -42.98 9.40
C PRO A 115 -2.79 -41.62 9.97
N TRP A 116 -1.50 -41.26 9.92
CA TRP A 116 -0.97 -40.09 10.65
C TRP A 116 -1.03 -38.79 9.84
N ILE A 117 -0.86 -38.87 8.51
CA ILE A 117 -1.16 -37.74 7.62
C ILE A 117 -2.66 -37.43 7.68
N ALA A 118 -3.52 -38.44 7.90
CA ALA A 118 -4.96 -38.27 8.10
C ALA A 118 -5.35 -37.65 9.46
N GLY A 119 -4.45 -37.62 10.45
CA GLY A 119 -4.71 -37.03 11.77
C GLY A 119 -4.35 -35.55 11.87
N SER A 120 -3.24 -35.13 11.23
CA SER A 120 -2.79 -33.74 11.16
C SER A 120 -3.52 -32.93 10.09
N SER A 121 -4.03 -33.57 9.02
CA SER A 121 -4.84 -32.94 7.97
C SER A 121 -6.27 -32.63 8.38
N ARG A 122 -6.73 -33.05 9.57
CA ARG A 122 -8.07 -32.72 10.10
C ARG A 122 -8.15 -31.36 10.79
N CYS A 123 -7.04 -30.65 10.94
CA CYS A 123 -7.02 -29.24 11.32
C CYS A 123 -6.74 -28.38 10.07
N ALA A 124 -7.76 -28.21 9.24
CA ALA A 124 -8.13 -26.92 8.68
C ALA A 124 -6.99 -25.88 8.51
N GLY A 125 -6.33 -25.92 7.35
CA GLY A 125 -5.52 -24.84 6.79
C GLY A 125 -4.04 -24.91 7.16
N CYS A 126 -3.14 -24.84 6.18
CA CYS A 126 -1.69 -24.77 6.41
C CYS A 126 -1.22 -23.43 7.04
N ALA A 127 -2.07 -22.81 7.85
CA ALA A 127 -1.72 -21.75 8.79
C ALA A 127 -0.82 -22.23 9.94
N SER A 128 -0.38 -23.49 9.94
CA SER A 128 0.57 -24.01 10.93
C SER A 128 1.72 -24.80 10.29
N SER A 129 2.31 -24.31 9.19
CA SER A 129 3.57 -24.88 8.72
C SER A 129 4.67 -24.74 9.78
N THR A 130 4.90 -23.54 10.32
CA THR A 130 5.96 -23.29 11.30
C THR A 130 5.84 -24.15 12.57
N PRO A 131 4.68 -24.26 13.24
CA PRO A 131 4.49 -25.21 14.35
C PRO A 131 4.69 -26.68 13.94
N SER A 132 4.38 -27.05 12.70
CA SER A 132 4.60 -28.42 12.21
C SER A 132 6.08 -28.71 11.98
N TRP A 133 6.84 -27.74 11.46
CA TRP A 133 8.30 -27.82 11.32
C TRP A 133 8.99 -27.87 12.69
N VAL A 134 8.56 -27.03 13.64
CA VAL A 134 9.03 -27.09 15.03
C VAL A 134 8.72 -28.47 15.63
N ALA A 135 7.50 -28.97 15.48
CA ALA A 135 7.13 -30.30 15.98
C ALA A 135 7.92 -31.43 15.32
N LEU A 136 8.27 -31.31 14.03
CA LEU A 136 9.12 -32.24 13.31
C LEU A 136 10.56 -32.20 13.83
N GLY A 137 11.16 -31.02 13.96
CA GLY A 137 12.50 -30.85 14.53
C GLY A 137 12.61 -31.41 15.95
N LEU A 138 11.63 -31.10 16.81
CA LEU A 138 11.58 -31.62 18.18
C LEU A 138 11.36 -33.14 18.23
N ARG A 139 10.75 -33.74 17.19
CA ARG A 139 10.65 -35.20 17.02
C ARG A 139 11.97 -35.82 16.60
N LEU A 140 12.69 -35.18 15.68
CA LEU A 140 14.02 -35.63 15.25
C LEU A 140 15.01 -35.63 16.43
N LEU A 141 14.85 -34.69 17.37
CA LEU A 141 15.59 -34.64 18.63
C LEU A 141 15.15 -35.69 19.67
N ARG A 142 14.21 -36.60 19.34
CA ARG A 142 13.70 -37.69 20.20
C ARG A 142 13.20 -37.25 21.58
N LEU A 143 12.74 -36.01 21.72
CA LEU A 143 12.27 -35.48 23.00
C LEU A 143 10.95 -36.15 23.47
N PRO A 144 10.76 -36.34 24.79
CA PRO A 144 9.52 -36.88 25.34
C PRO A 144 8.32 -35.97 25.04
N ALA A 145 7.11 -36.51 25.04
CA ALA A 145 5.90 -35.79 24.60
C ALA A 145 5.65 -34.47 25.33
N ARG A 146 5.93 -34.41 26.64
CA ARG A 146 5.82 -33.17 27.44
C ARG A 146 6.87 -32.13 27.05
N ALA A 147 8.13 -32.54 26.88
CA ALA A 147 9.21 -31.64 26.47
C ALA A 147 8.98 -31.07 25.06
N ARG A 148 8.48 -31.89 24.11
CA ARG A 148 8.10 -31.41 22.77
C ARG A 148 7.02 -30.34 22.81
N LEU A 149 6.06 -30.48 23.73
CA LEU A 149 4.95 -29.55 23.85
C LEU A 149 5.38 -28.23 24.47
N VAL A 150 6.21 -28.27 25.51
CA VAL A 150 6.80 -27.06 26.13
C VAL A 150 7.73 -26.35 25.15
N ALA A 151 8.66 -27.06 24.52
CA ALA A 151 9.57 -26.48 23.53
C ALA A 151 8.81 -25.92 22.32
N GLY A 152 7.74 -26.59 21.88
CA GLY A 152 6.87 -26.08 20.83
C GLY A 152 6.15 -24.79 21.22
N ALA A 153 5.66 -24.69 22.46
CA ALA A 153 5.02 -23.47 22.97
C ALA A 153 6.03 -22.31 23.05
N ILE A 154 7.25 -22.56 23.54
CA ILE A 154 8.33 -21.56 23.60
C ILE A 154 8.68 -21.08 22.19
N ALA A 155 8.86 -21.99 21.24
CA ALA A 155 9.18 -21.63 19.85
C ALA A 155 8.07 -20.81 19.18
N VAL A 156 6.81 -21.18 19.40
CA VAL A 156 5.66 -20.41 18.89
C VAL A 156 5.58 -19.03 19.54
N PHE A 157 5.81 -18.93 20.85
CA PHE A 157 5.85 -17.65 21.56
C PHE A 157 6.99 -16.75 21.04
N ALA A 158 8.20 -17.28 20.91
CA ALA A 158 9.35 -16.57 20.35
C ALA A 158 9.07 -16.07 18.92
N TYR A 159 8.39 -16.88 18.11
CA TYR A 159 7.96 -16.49 16.76
C TYR A 159 6.95 -15.33 16.78
N VAL A 160 5.91 -15.40 17.63
CA VAL A 160 4.92 -14.31 17.74
C VAL A 160 5.53 -13.04 18.31
N TRP A 161 6.47 -13.17 19.26
CA TRP A 161 7.24 -12.06 19.80
C TRP A 161 8.09 -11.37 18.72
N LEU A 162 8.78 -12.14 17.87
CA LEU A 162 9.55 -11.62 16.74
C LEU A 162 8.69 -10.86 15.74
N LEU A 163 7.43 -11.26 15.57
CA LEU A 163 6.47 -10.57 14.70
C LEU A 163 5.87 -9.30 15.33
N GLY A 164 6.09 -9.03 16.62
CA GLY A 164 5.47 -7.91 17.33
C GLY A 164 4.00 -8.15 17.71
N PHE A 165 3.61 -9.41 17.97
CA PHE A 165 2.26 -9.79 18.44
C PHE A 165 1.06 -9.38 17.55
N PRO A 166 1.11 -9.51 16.20
CA PRO A 166 -0.04 -9.18 15.37
C PRO A 166 -1.23 -10.10 15.68
N ALA A 167 -2.45 -9.54 15.76
CA ALA A 167 -3.66 -10.25 16.18
C ALA A 167 -3.89 -11.65 15.55
N PRO A 168 -3.64 -11.86 14.23
CA PRO A 168 -3.75 -13.19 13.62
C PRO A 168 -2.76 -14.22 14.20
N ALA A 169 -1.53 -13.79 14.53
CA ALA A 169 -0.47 -14.66 15.03
C ALA A 169 -0.67 -14.97 16.52
N THR A 170 -1.04 -13.99 17.33
CA THR A 170 -1.42 -14.19 18.74
C THR A 170 -2.63 -15.12 18.86
N ARG A 171 -3.66 -14.96 18.02
CA ARG A 171 -4.79 -15.91 17.96
C ARG A 171 -4.32 -17.33 17.65
N ALA A 172 -3.48 -17.51 16.63
CA ALA A 172 -2.99 -18.83 16.23
C ALA A 172 -2.17 -19.49 17.36
N ALA A 173 -1.30 -18.74 18.03
CA ALA A 173 -0.56 -19.20 19.20
C ALA A 173 -1.48 -19.60 20.35
N ALA A 174 -2.51 -18.79 20.66
CA ALA A 174 -3.49 -19.11 21.70
C ALA A 174 -4.26 -20.40 21.39
N MET A 175 -4.68 -20.61 20.14
CA MET A 175 -5.34 -21.85 19.71
C MET A 175 -4.43 -23.07 19.85
N LEU A 176 -3.15 -22.93 19.47
CA LEU A 176 -2.15 -24.01 19.61
C LEU A 176 -1.88 -24.33 21.08
N ALA A 177 -1.73 -23.32 21.93
CA ALA A 177 -1.54 -23.47 23.36
C ALA A 177 -2.75 -24.15 24.02
N ALA A 178 -3.97 -23.75 23.66
CA ALA A 178 -5.20 -24.39 24.15
C ALA A 178 -5.29 -25.86 23.72
N ALA A 179 -4.98 -26.17 22.47
CA ALA A 179 -4.97 -27.54 21.97
C ALA A 179 -3.89 -28.40 22.65
N ALA A 180 -2.72 -27.82 22.91
CA ALA A 180 -1.62 -28.45 23.63
C ALA A 180 -1.99 -28.75 25.09
N ALA A 181 -2.52 -27.76 25.81
CA ALA A 181 -2.97 -27.92 27.19
C ALA A 181 -4.07 -28.98 27.32
N ALA A 182 -5.01 -29.02 26.39
CA ALA A 182 -6.06 -30.02 26.38
C ALA A 182 -5.52 -31.44 26.16
N ARG A 183 -4.52 -31.61 25.28
CA ARG A 183 -3.85 -32.91 25.10
C ARG A 183 -3.11 -33.36 26.36
N LEU A 184 -2.43 -32.44 27.06
CA LEU A 184 -1.78 -32.75 28.34
C LEU A 184 -2.78 -33.17 29.41
N ARG A 185 -3.95 -32.51 29.43
CA ARG A 185 -5.03 -32.79 30.38
C ARG A 185 -6.00 -33.89 29.93
N GLN A 186 -5.73 -34.54 28.79
CA GLN A 186 -6.61 -35.55 28.18
C GLN A 186 -8.08 -35.08 28.02
N ARG A 187 -8.29 -33.79 27.74
CA ARG A 187 -9.62 -33.19 27.55
C ARG A 187 -9.95 -33.01 26.07
N ILE A 188 -11.22 -33.23 25.73
CA ILE A 188 -11.77 -32.95 24.40
C ILE A 188 -12.08 -31.45 24.32
N VAL A 189 -11.51 -30.74 23.35
CA VAL A 189 -11.84 -29.33 23.09
C VAL A 189 -12.80 -29.25 21.93
N THR A 190 -13.94 -28.60 22.14
CA THR A 190 -14.83 -28.26 21.04
C THR A 190 -14.19 -27.15 20.21
N PRO A 191 -14.13 -27.28 18.87
CA PRO A 191 -13.40 -26.28 18.08
C PRO A 191 -14.03 -24.89 18.07
N ARG A 192 -15.33 -24.80 18.37
CA ARG A 192 -16.01 -23.52 18.67
C ARG A 192 -15.46 -22.89 19.95
N GLY A 193 -15.30 -23.68 21.01
CA GLY A 193 -14.69 -23.23 22.27
C GLY A 193 -13.24 -22.78 22.10
N THR A 194 -12.47 -23.45 21.23
CA THR A 194 -11.09 -23.02 20.92
C THR A 194 -11.04 -21.66 20.23
N ILE A 195 -11.94 -21.41 19.27
CA ILE A 195 -12.01 -20.10 18.60
C ILE A 195 -12.44 -19.02 19.59
N ALA A 196 -13.49 -19.27 20.38
CA ALA A 196 -13.98 -18.31 21.38
C ALA A 196 -12.89 -17.96 22.40
N LEU A 197 -12.19 -18.96 22.95
CA LEU A 197 -11.09 -18.75 23.89
C LEU A 197 -9.93 -17.95 23.26
N ALA A 198 -9.60 -18.24 22.00
CA ALA A 198 -8.54 -17.50 21.31
C ALA A 198 -8.94 -16.05 21.02
N VAL A 199 -10.20 -15.77 20.69
CA VAL A 199 -10.71 -14.41 20.53
C VAL A 199 -10.67 -13.66 21.85
N LEU A 200 -11.15 -14.27 22.94
CA LEU A 200 -11.10 -13.68 24.28
C LEU A 200 -9.66 -13.38 24.70
N PHE A 201 -8.72 -14.29 24.43
CA PHE A 201 -7.30 -14.06 24.72
C PHE A 201 -6.73 -12.88 23.91
N VAL A 202 -7.02 -12.82 22.61
CA VAL A 202 -6.55 -11.70 21.76
C VAL A 202 -7.11 -10.37 22.26
N LEU A 203 -8.40 -10.29 22.59
CA LEU A 203 -9.02 -9.07 23.11
C LEU A 203 -8.52 -8.69 24.51
N ALA A 204 -8.16 -9.68 25.34
CA ALA A 204 -7.57 -9.42 26.65
C ALA A 204 -6.14 -8.86 26.55
N VAL A 205 -5.36 -9.30 25.55
CA VAL A 205 -3.99 -8.80 25.30
C VAL A 205 -4.01 -7.46 24.57
N ASP A 206 -4.90 -7.31 23.58
CA ASP A 206 -5.05 -6.11 22.76
C ASP A 206 -6.54 -5.80 22.52
N PRO A 207 -7.16 -4.92 23.33
CA PRO A 207 -8.54 -4.50 23.12
C PRO A 207 -8.78 -3.83 21.76
N TRP A 208 -7.75 -3.20 21.16
CA TRP A 208 -7.84 -2.56 19.85
C TRP A 208 -7.95 -3.57 18.70
N ALA A 209 -7.68 -4.85 18.95
CA ALA A 209 -7.89 -5.91 17.98
C ALA A 209 -9.35 -5.98 17.50
N VAL A 210 -10.32 -5.44 18.25
CA VAL A 210 -11.72 -5.31 17.80
C VAL A 210 -11.87 -4.39 16.58
N ARG A 211 -10.96 -3.43 16.37
CA ARG A 211 -10.92 -2.55 15.19
C ARG A 211 -9.95 -3.06 14.11
N SER A 212 -9.26 -4.17 14.36
CA SER A 212 -8.31 -4.75 13.41
C SER A 212 -9.03 -5.60 12.36
N VAL A 213 -9.01 -5.14 11.11
CA VAL A 213 -9.48 -5.93 9.96
C VAL A 213 -8.76 -7.28 9.89
N GLY A 214 -7.47 -7.31 10.22
CA GLY A 214 -6.68 -8.55 10.28
C GLY A 214 -7.25 -9.57 11.28
N ALA A 215 -7.69 -9.10 12.46
CA ALA A 215 -8.34 -9.95 13.45
C ALA A 215 -9.67 -10.52 12.92
N TRP A 216 -10.52 -9.68 12.30
CA TRP A 216 -11.79 -10.09 11.71
C TRP A 216 -11.59 -11.17 10.64
N LEU A 217 -10.68 -10.93 9.70
CA LEU A 217 -10.35 -11.88 8.63
C LEU A 217 -9.85 -13.21 9.18
N SER A 218 -9.00 -13.17 10.22
CA SER A 218 -8.43 -14.37 10.82
C SER A 218 -9.51 -15.27 11.45
N VAL A 219 -10.42 -14.66 12.22
CA VAL A 219 -11.52 -15.36 12.89
C VAL A 219 -12.53 -15.90 11.88
N ALA A 220 -12.93 -15.09 10.89
CA ALA A 220 -13.87 -15.49 9.85
C ALA A 220 -13.32 -16.63 8.98
N ALA A 221 -12.07 -16.52 8.52
CA ALA A 221 -11.42 -17.56 7.72
C ALA A 221 -11.35 -18.89 8.48
N VAL A 222 -10.81 -18.88 9.70
CA VAL A 222 -10.65 -20.12 10.51
C VAL A 222 -11.98 -20.76 10.83
N SER A 223 -13.01 -19.97 11.11
CA SER A 223 -14.37 -20.46 11.32
C SER A 223 -14.91 -21.16 10.07
N GLY A 224 -14.72 -20.53 8.90
CA GLY A 224 -15.11 -21.09 7.60
C GLY A 224 -14.40 -22.40 7.28
N VAL A 225 -13.08 -22.45 7.44
CA VAL A 225 -12.27 -23.66 7.19
C VAL A 225 -12.69 -24.79 8.13
N ILE A 226 -12.82 -24.52 9.44
CA ILE A 226 -13.20 -25.55 10.43
C ILE A 226 -14.60 -26.11 10.16
N TRP A 227 -15.55 -25.25 9.79
CA TRP A 227 -16.91 -25.67 9.48
C TRP A 227 -16.96 -26.48 8.18
N ALA A 228 -16.37 -25.98 7.10
CA ALA A 228 -16.40 -26.63 5.79
C ALA A 228 -15.64 -27.96 5.76
N SER A 229 -14.51 -28.06 6.47
CA SER A 229 -13.78 -29.33 6.60
C SER A 229 -14.61 -30.43 7.26
N ARG A 230 -15.51 -30.08 8.19
CA ARG A 230 -16.44 -31.05 8.79
C ARG A 230 -17.60 -31.38 7.86
N ALA A 231 -18.18 -30.36 7.23
CA ALA A 231 -19.32 -30.53 6.33
C ALA A 231 -18.96 -31.37 5.09
N ALA A 232 -17.77 -31.17 4.52
CA ALA A 232 -17.28 -31.86 3.33
C ALA A 232 -16.53 -33.17 3.63
N ALA A 233 -16.53 -33.65 4.89
CA ALA A 233 -15.73 -34.81 5.28
C ALA A 233 -16.10 -36.10 4.53
N ARG A 234 -17.38 -36.24 4.14
CA ARG A 234 -17.93 -37.39 3.40
C ARG A 234 -18.07 -37.15 1.89
N GLU A 235 -17.66 -35.98 1.41
CA GLU A 235 -17.78 -35.59 0.01
C GLU A 235 -16.57 -36.10 -0.81
N PRO A 236 -16.67 -36.12 -2.15
CA PRO A 236 -15.57 -36.50 -3.03
C PRO A 236 -14.28 -35.71 -2.78
N ARG A 237 -13.13 -36.29 -3.14
CA ARG A 237 -11.79 -35.71 -2.88
C ARG A 237 -11.68 -34.26 -3.33
N LEU A 238 -12.24 -33.91 -4.49
CA LEU A 238 -12.22 -32.55 -5.02
C LEU A 238 -12.97 -31.56 -4.11
N VAL A 239 -14.18 -31.91 -3.68
CA VAL A 239 -15.00 -31.07 -2.78
C VAL A 239 -14.30 -30.91 -1.43
N ARG A 240 -13.71 -31.98 -0.89
CA ARG A 240 -12.97 -31.94 0.38
C ARG A 240 -11.74 -31.02 0.32
N LEU A 241 -11.09 -30.90 -0.84
CA LEU A 241 -9.95 -30.00 -1.05
C LEU A 241 -10.38 -28.54 -1.22
N LEU A 242 -11.46 -28.27 -1.98
CA LEU A 242 -11.89 -26.92 -2.32
C LEU A 242 -12.82 -26.28 -1.28
N ALA A 243 -13.62 -27.06 -0.56
CA ALA A 243 -14.63 -26.54 0.36
C ALA A 243 -14.04 -25.63 1.46
N PRO A 244 -12.90 -25.96 2.12
CA PRO A 244 -12.35 -25.11 3.16
C PRO A 244 -11.85 -23.76 2.63
N ALA A 245 -11.19 -23.75 1.47
CA ALA A 245 -10.74 -22.53 0.82
C ALA A 245 -11.93 -21.66 0.35
N THR A 246 -12.94 -22.29 -0.25
CA THR A 246 -14.16 -21.60 -0.69
C THR A 246 -14.94 -20.99 0.48
N ALA A 247 -15.09 -21.73 1.58
CA ALA A 247 -15.77 -21.23 2.76
C ALA A 247 -14.99 -20.10 3.44
N ALA A 248 -13.66 -20.19 3.50
CA ALA A 248 -12.83 -19.10 3.98
C ALA A 248 -13.05 -17.84 3.15
N THR A 249 -13.00 -17.94 1.81
CA THR A 249 -13.24 -16.82 0.88
C THR A 249 -14.64 -16.23 1.03
N LEU A 250 -15.68 -17.06 1.12
CA LEU A 250 -17.06 -16.58 1.25
C LEU A 250 -17.32 -15.88 2.59
N LEU A 251 -16.77 -16.41 3.69
CA LEU A 251 -16.94 -15.78 5.01
C LEU A 251 -16.10 -14.51 5.17
N THR A 252 -14.95 -14.41 4.49
CA THR A 252 -14.13 -13.18 4.52
C THR A 252 -14.57 -12.14 3.49
N ALA A 253 -15.30 -12.53 2.44
CA ALA A 253 -15.70 -11.64 1.35
C ALA A 253 -16.41 -10.34 1.81
N PRO A 254 -17.39 -10.35 2.74
CA PRO A 254 -18.01 -9.11 3.23
C PRO A 254 -16.99 -8.19 3.91
N ILE A 255 -16.03 -8.77 4.64
CA ILE A 255 -14.99 -8.03 5.36
C ILE A 255 -13.98 -7.44 4.37
N THR A 256 -13.52 -8.21 3.39
CA THR A 256 -12.57 -7.71 2.38
C THR A 256 -13.22 -6.70 1.43
N ALA A 257 -14.52 -6.87 1.13
CA ALA A 257 -15.30 -5.90 0.38
C ALA A 257 -15.48 -4.58 1.14
N TYR A 258 -15.79 -4.67 2.44
CA TYR A 258 -15.87 -3.51 3.33
C TYR A 258 -14.53 -2.77 3.40
N ALA A 259 -13.45 -3.48 3.73
CA ALA A 259 -12.17 -2.86 4.04
C ALA A 259 -11.35 -2.45 2.81
N PHE A 260 -11.40 -3.24 1.74
CA PHE A 260 -10.50 -3.08 0.60
C PHE A 260 -11.22 -2.83 -0.73
N GLY A 261 -12.54 -2.97 -0.79
CA GLY A 261 -13.30 -2.85 -2.04
C GLY A 261 -12.97 -3.94 -3.06
N THR A 262 -12.31 -5.02 -2.64
CA THR A 262 -11.88 -6.08 -3.55
C THR A 262 -12.14 -7.46 -2.95
N VAL A 263 -12.76 -8.33 -3.73
CA VAL A 263 -12.92 -9.75 -3.40
C VAL A 263 -12.32 -10.56 -4.54
N ALA A 264 -11.47 -11.54 -4.23
CA ALA A 264 -10.76 -12.35 -5.21
C ALA A 264 -11.23 -13.82 -5.17
N PRO A 265 -12.31 -14.20 -5.87
CA PRO A 265 -12.73 -15.59 -6.00
C PRO A 265 -11.63 -16.51 -6.54
N VAL A 266 -10.78 -16.02 -7.46
CA VAL A 266 -9.60 -16.74 -7.96
C VAL A 266 -8.65 -17.17 -6.84
N GLY A 267 -8.70 -16.47 -5.70
CA GLY A 267 -7.94 -16.79 -4.49
C GLY A 267 -8.16 -18.22 -4.01
N VAL A 268 -9.32 -18.84 -4.26
CA VAL A 268 -9.56 -20.27 -3.93
C VAL A 268 -8.55 -21.17 -4.65
N LEU A 269 -8.30 -20.91 -5.93
CA LEU A 269 -7.35 -21.68 -6.74
C LEU A 269 -5.90 -21.25 -6.47
N ALA A 270 -5.65 -19.94 -6.39
CA ALA A 270 -4.31 -19.41 -6.11
C ALA A 270 -3.77 -19.95 -4.77
N ASN A 271 -4.62 -20.10 -3.75
CA ASN A 271 -4.26 -20.65 -2.45
C ASN A 271 -3.87 -22.13 -2.49
N LEU A 272 -4.26 -22.90 -3.50
CA LEU A 272 -3.80 -24.29 -3.65
C LEU A 272 -2.29 -24.37 -3.93
N VAL A 273 -1.72 -23.33 -4.53
CA VAL A 273 -0.30 -23.21 -4.84
C VAL A 273 0.42 -22.36 -3.79
N ALA A 274 -0.15 -21.20 -3.43
CA ALA A 274 0.49 -20.25 -2.54
C ALA A 274 0.66 -20.79 -1.12
N ILE A 275 -0.33 -21.51 -0.59
CA ILE A 275 -0.30 -22.00 0.80
C ILE A 275 0.82 -23.04 1.01
N PRO A 276 0.98 -24.09 0.17
CA PRO A 276 2.11 -25.02 0.28
C PRO A 276 3.48 -24.32 0.16
N LEU A 277 3.62 -23.40 -0.79
CA LEU A 277 4.86 -22.65 -0.99
C LEU A 277 5.21 -21.80 0.25
N ALA A 278 4.24 -21.07 0.80
CA ALA A 278 4.41 -20.31 2.04
C ALA A 278 4.75 -21.24 3.22
N GLY A 279 4.21 -22.45 3.19
CA GLY A 279 4.47 -23.52 4.15
C GLY A 279 5.94 -23.98 4.21
N VAL A 280 6.71 -23.76 3.14
CA VAL A 280 8.14 -24.09 3.08
C VAL A 280 8.99 -22.82 3.18
N ALA A 281 8.61 -21.76 2.48
CA ALA A 281 9.37 -20.52 2.39
C ALA A 281 9.51 -19.81 3.75
N VAL A 282 8.42 -19.66 4.51
CA VAL A 282 8.46 -18.94 5.80
C VAL A 282 9.37 -19.64 6.83
N PRO A 283 9.24 -20.96 7.08
CA PRO A 283 10.17 -21.68 7.93
C PRO A 283 11.60 -21.65 7.40
N GLY A 284 11.80 -21.77 6.07
CA GLY A 284 13.11 -21.65 5.44
C GLY A 284 13.79 -20.31 5.74
N LEU A 285 13.06 -19.20 5.64
CA LEU A 285 13.57 -17.88 6.00
C LEU A 285 13.93 -17.76 7.48
N MET A 286 13.16 -18.37 8.37
CA MET A 286 13.49 -18.39 9.80
C MET A 286 14.76 -19.18 10.08
N ILE A 287 14.95 -20.32 9.41
CA ILE A 287 16.18 -21.12 9.51
C ILE A 287 17.37 -20.34 8.93
N ALA A 288 17.21 -19.72 7.76
CA ALA A 288 18.24 -18.88 7.15
C ALA A 288 18.62 -17.71 8.07
N LEU A 289 17.65 -17.04 8.69
CA LEU A 289 17.90 -15.96 9.63
C LEU A 289 18.68 -16.46 10.86
N ALA A 290 18.30 -17.60 11.43
CA ALA A 290 19.03 -18.20 12.55
C ALA A 290 20.46 -18.59 12.17
N LEU A 291 20.65 -19.22 11.00
CA LEU A 291 21.96 -19.65 10.51
C LEU A 291 22.85 -18.51 10.02
N SER A 292 22.28 -17.33 9.73
CA SER A 292 23.05 -16.18 9.22
C SER A 292 24.18 -15.73 10.15
N TRP A 293 24.08 -16.05 11.44
CA TRP A 293 25.07 -15.76 12.46
C TRP A 293 26.16 -16.82 12.60
N LEU A 294 25.87 -18.06 12.18
CA LEU A 294 26.75 -19.22 12.36
C LEU A 294 27.46 -19.58 11.05
N VAL A 295 26.70 -19.72 9.96
CA VAL A 295 27.20 -20.18 8.65
C VAL A 295 26.51 -19.38 7.53
N PRO A 296 27.02 -18.18 7.20
CA PRO A 296 26.40 -17.29 6.22
C PRO A 296 26.16 -17.92 4.85
N SER A 297 27.06 -18.78 4.37
CA SER A 297 26.95 -19.45 3.07
C SER A 297 25.73 -20.37 3.00
N ILE A 298 25.49 -21.17 4.04
CA ILE A 298 24.31 -22.06 4.13
C ILE A 298 23.04 -21.22 4.28
N ALA A 299 23.08 -20.17 5.11
CA ALA A 299 21.97 -19.25 5.26
C ALA A 299 21.56 -18.62 3.93
N HIS A 300 22.53 -18.23 3.08
CA HIS A 300 22.26 -17.67 1.77
C HIS A 300 21.62 -18.70 0.82
N VAL A 301 22.09 -19.95 0.77
CA VAL A 301 21.47 -21.00 -0.05
C VAL A 301 20.01 -21.25 0.37
N ILE A 302 19.75 -21.35 1.67
CA ILE A 302 18.39 -21.54 2.20
C ILE A 302 17.52 -20.31 1.91
N ALA A 303 18.06 -19.10 2.08
CA ALA A 303 17.38 -17.85 1.77
C ALA A 303 17.01 -17.76 0.28
N SER A 304 17.92 -18.13 -0.62
CA SER A 304 17.68 -18.17 -2.07
C SER A 304 16.60 -19.20 -2.44
N GLY A 305 16.62 -20.38 -1.82
CA GLY A 305 15.56 -21.39 -2.00
C GLY A 305 14.19 -20.91 -1.52
N ALA A 306 14.14 -20.23 -0.37
CA ALA A 306 12.90 -19.60 0.12
C ALA A 306 12.48 -18.40 -0.75
N GLY A 307 13.45 -17.66 -1.29
CA GLY A 307 13.26 -16.57 -2.25
C GLY A 307 12.60 -17.05 -3.54
N LEU A 308 13.01 -18.21 -4.07
CA LEU A 308 12.32 -18.87 -5.19
C LEU A 308 10.86 -19.20 -4.82
N GLY A 309 10.62 -19.72 -3.62
CA GLY A 309 9.27 -19.96 -3.12
C GLY A 309 8.40 -18.70 -3.10
N LEU A 310 8.95 -17.58 -2.63
CA LEU A 310 8.29 -16.27 -2.66
C LEU A 310 8.06 -15.77 -4.09
N ALA A 311 9.03 -15.93 -4.99
CA ALA A 311 8.91 -15.55 -6.39
C ALA A 311 7.80 -16.36 -7.10
N LEU A 312 7.63 -17.64 -6.77
CA LEU A 312 6.54 -18.47 -7.27
C LEU A 312 5.18 -18.04 -6.71
N ILE A 313 5.12 -17.63 -5.44
CA ILE A 313 3.90 -17.05 -4.85
C ILE A 313 3.55 -15.75 -5.59
N ASP A 314 4.53 -14.88 -5.83
CA ASP A 314 4.36 -13.61 -6.54
C ASP A 314 3.91 -13.84 -7.99
N LEU A 315 4.50 -14.82 -8.69
CA LEU A 315 4.06 -15.24 -10.02
C LEU A 315 2.60 -15.76 -10.01
N THR A 316 2.25 -16.58 -9.03
CA THR A 316 0.88 -17.09 -8.85
C THR A 316 -0.10 -15.93 -8.62
N ALA A 317 0.28 -14.96 -7.78
CA ALA A 317 -0.53 -13.79 -7.48
C ALA A 317 -0.73 -12.89 -8.72
N ARG A 318 0.33 -12.60 -9.48
CA ARG A 318 0.25 -11.84 -10.75
C ARG A 318 -0.59 -12.56 -11.78
N GLY A 319 -0.39 -13.87 -11.95
CA GLY A 319 -1.19 -14.68 -12.86
C GLY A 319 -2.68 -14.66 -12.48
N ALA A 320 -2.99 -14.83 -11.20
CA ALA A 320 -4.36 -14.78 -10.69
C ALA A 320 -4.99 -13.38 -10.86
N ALA A 321 -4.22 -12.31 -10.67
CA ALA A 321 -4.69 -10.94 -10.86
C ALA A 321 -4.99 -10.61 -12.33
N ALA A 322 -4.27 -11.24 -13.28
CA ALA A 322 -4.47 -11.05 -14.71
C ALA A 322 -5.69 -11.82 -15.27
N VAL A 323 -6.27 -12.76 -14.52
CA VAL A 323 -7.47 -13.50 -14.95
C VAL A 323 -8.66 -12.53 -15.05
N PRO A 324 -9.27 -12.35 -16.23
CA PRO A 324 -10.47 -11.51 -16.36
C PRO A 324 -11.59 -12.02 -15.44
N GLY A 325 -12.12 -11.15 -14.58
CA GLY A 325 -13.12 -11.53 -13.58
C GLY A 325 -12.59 -12.38 -12.41
N GLY A 326 -11.28 -12.62 -12.32
CA GLY A 326 -10.65 -13.35 -11.20
C GLY A 326 -10.78 -12.61 -9.86
N HIS A 327 -10.93 -11.29 -9.94
CA HIS A 327 -11.22 -10.41 -8.81
C HIS A 327 -12.35 -9.43 -9.19
N VAL A 328 -13.14 -9.06 -8.19
CA VAL A 328 -14.22 -8.08 -8.32
C VAL A 328 -13.82 -6.85 -7.53
N VAL A 329 -13.71 -5.71 -8.22
CA VAL A 329 -13.44 -4.40 -7.62
C VAL A 329 -14.75 -3.64 -7.46
N MET A 330 -14.94 -3.03 -6.30
CA MET A 330 -16.11 -2.24 -5.92
C MET A 330 -15.67 -1.10 -5.00
N VAL A 331 -16.54 -0.10 -4.84
CA VAL A 331 -16.33 0.97 -3.86
C VAL A 331 -16.32 0.35 -2.46
N ALA A 332 -15.22 0.51 -1.74
CA ALA A 332 -15.07 -0.07 -0.41
C ALA A 332 -16.08 0.55 0.57
N GLY A 333 -16.73 -0.27 1.40
CA GLY A 333 -17.66 0.21 2.43
C GLY A 333 -18.88 -0.68 2.66
N GLY A 334 -19.89 -0.12 3.34
CA GLY A 334 -21.08 -0.88 3.80
C GLY A 334 -21.91 -1.50 2.67
N ARG A 335 -22.07 -0.81 1.53
CA ARG A 335 -22.81 -1.32 0.37
C ARG A 335 -22.13 -2.55 -0.24
N ALA A 336 -20.81 -2.50 -0.39
CA ALA A 336 -19.98 -3.62 -0.84
C ALA A 336 -20.06 -4.82 0.13
N ALA A 337 -20.00 -4.54 1.43
CA ALA A 337 -20.18 -5.57 2.47
C ALA A 337 -21.56 -6.23 2.40
N ALA A 338 -22.62 -5.43 2.25
CA ALA A 338 -24.00 -5.90 2.15
C ALA A 338 -24.23 -6.79 0.92
N PHE A 339 -23.67 -6.41 -0.23
CA PHE A 339 -23.72 -7.23 -1.45
C PHE A 339 -23.10 -8.61 -1.21
N TRP A 340 -21.90 -8.68 -0.63
CA TRP A 340 -21.25 -9.97 -0.36
C TRP A 340 -21.89 -10.75 0.80
N ALA A 341 -22.48 -10.07 1.78
CA ALA A 341 -23.26 -10.71 2.84
C ALA A 341 -24.53 -11.36 2.26
N MET A 342 -25.16 -10.72 1.28
CA MET A 342 -26.27 -11.30 0.52
C MET A 342 -25.82 -12.51 -0.31
N VAL A 343 -24.66 -12.44 -0.99
CA VAL A 343 -24.08 -13.59 -1.70
C VAL A 343 -23.81 -14.76 -0.74
N LEU A 344 -23.26 -14.48 0.45
CA LEU A 344 -23.04 -15.49 1.49
C LEU A 344 -24.36 -16.09 1.98
N GLY A 345 -25.37 -15.27 2.26
CA GLY A 345 -26.71 -15.70 2.67
C GLY A 345 -27.40 -16.55 1.60
N ALA A 346 -27.29 -16.14 0.34
CA ALA A 346 -27.75 -16.87 -0.83
C ALA A 346 -27.09 -18.25 -0.94
N ALA A 347 -25.76 -18.30 -0.84
CA ALA A 347 -24.99 -19.54 -0.87
C ALA A 347 -25.41 -20.49 0.27
N TRP A 348 -25.59 -19.96 1.48
CA TRP A 348 -26.06 -20.74 2.64
C TRP A 348 -27.49 -21.26 2.45
N TRP A 349 -28.38 -20.42 1.93
CA TRP A 349 -29.76 -20.79 1.63
C TRP A 349 -29.85 -21.89 0.58
N LEU A 350 -29.13 -21.75 -0.54
CA LEU A 350 -29.02 -22.77 -1.58
C LEU A 350 -28.44 -24.09 -1.03
N TRP A 351 -27.42 -24.00 -0.18
CA TRP A 351 -26.79 -25.17 0.43
C TRP A 351 -27.75 -25.97 1.32
N ARG A 352 -28.65 -25.31 2.07
CA ARG A 352 -29.69 -25.97 2.88
C ARG A 352 -30.84 -26.58 2.07
N GLY A 353 -31.01 -26.18 0.79
CA GLY A 353 -32.16 -26.55 -0.05
C GLY A 353 -31.96 -27.75 -0.98
N ARG A 354 -31.02 -28.66 -0.69
CA ARG A 354 -30.58 -29.76 -1.58
C ARG A 354 -31.67 -30.75 -2.05
N GLY A 355 -32.91 -30.64 -1.58
CA GLY A 355 -33.96 -31.63 -1.84
C GLY A 355 -34.64 -31.56 -3.21
N ARG A 356 -34.80 -30.38 -3.84
CA ARG A 356 -35.61 -30.22 -5.07
C ARG A 356 -35.02 -29.19 -6.06
N ARG A 357 -34.78 -29.62 -7.31
CA ARG A 357 -34.17 -28.82 -8.39
C ARG A 357 -34.95 -27.55 -8.74
N TRP A 358 -36.29 -27.60 -8.68
CA TRP A 358 -37.15 -26.44 -8.94
C TRP A 358 -37.06 -25.37 -7.84
N VAL A 359 -36.86 -25.80 -6.58
CA VAL A 359 -36.61 -24.87 -5.48
C VAL A 359 -35.31 -24.14 -5.77
N LEU A 360 -34.23 -24.86 -6.13
CA LEU A 360 -32.96 -24.23 -6.50
C LEU A 360 -33.09 -23.22 -7.66
N ALA A 361 -33.90 -23.53 -8.68
CA ALA A 361 -34.16 -22.64 -9.81
C ALA A 361 -34.92 -21.36 -9.39
N ALA A 362 -35.98 -21.50 -8.58
CA ALA A 362 -36.75 -20.35 -8.06
C ALA A 362 -35.87 -19.45 -7.16
N ARG A 363 -34.99 -20.07 -6.36
CA ARG A 363 -34.01 -19.37 -5.52
C ARG A 363 -32.99 -18.59 -6.34
N ALA A 364 -32.47 -19.19 -7.41
CA ALA A 364 -31.53 -18.53 -8.32
C ALA A 364 -32.19 -17.38 -9.09
N ALA A 365 -33.44 -17.55 -9.56
CA ALA A 365 -34.19 -16.51 -10.25
C ALA A 365 -34.50 -15.30 -9.34
N PHE A 366 -34.86 -15.54 -8.08
CA PHE A 366 -35.06 -14.48 -7.09
C PHE A 366 -33.78 -13.66 -6.85
N LEU A 367 -32.63 -14.34 -6.70
CA LEU A 367 -31.32 -13.68 -6.53
C LEU A 367 -30.92 -12.87 -7.77
N ALA A 368 -31.15 -13.42 -8.97
CA ALA A 368 -30.89 -12.71 -10.23
C ALA A 368 -31.73 -11.43 -10.33
N THR A 369 -33.00 -11.50 -9.93
CA THR A 369 -33.92 -10.34 -9.93
C THR A 369 -33.47 -9.26 -8.94
N LEU A 370 -33.00 -9.66 -7.77
CA LEU A 370 -32.52 -8.73 -6.73
C LEU A 370 -31.21 -8.04 -7.14
N VAL A 371 -30.31 -8.77 -7.80
CA VAL A 371 -29.08 -8.20 -8.39
C VAL A 371 -29.42 -7.21 -9.50
N LEU A 372 -30.33 -7.58 -10.42
CA LEU A 372 -30.74 -6.72 -11.53
C LEU A 372 -31.43 -5.43 -11.03
N GLY A 373 -32.29 -5.53 -10.01
CA GLY A 373 -32.95 -4.37 -9.39
C GLY A 373 -31.96 -3.41 -8.71
N ALA A 374 -30.95 -3.96 -8.00
CA ALA A 374 -29.90 -3.15 -7.39
C ALA A 374 -29.00 -2.46 -8.43
N SER A 375 -28.69 -3.13 -9.55
CA SER A 375 -27.93 -2.55 -10.66
C SER A 375 -28.66 -1.38 -11.33
N LEU A 376 -30.00 -1.46 -11.46
CA LEU A 376 -30.81 -0.38 -12.02
C LEU A 376 -30.94 0.81 -11.07
N ALA A 377 -31.08 0.58 -9.77
CA ALA A 377 -31.14 1.65 -8.75
C ALA A 377 -29.82 2.43 -8.61
N GLY A 378 -28.68 1.76 -8.83
CA GLY A 378 -27.36 2.40 -8.87
C GLY A 378 -27.13 3.30 -10.09
N ALA A 379 -27.87 3.07 -11.19
CA ALA A 379 -27.80 3.92 -12.38
C ALA A 379 -28.55 5.25 -12.22
N THR A 380 -29.40 5.38 -11.20
CA THR A 380 -30.26 6.55 -10.97
C THR A 380 -29.80 7.46 -9.83
N SER A 381 -28.70 7.16 -9.12
CA SER A 381 -28.13 8.12 -8.16
C SER A 381 -27.29 9.14 -8.92
N LEU A 382 -27.96 10.15 -9.47
CA LEU A 382 -27.31 11.40 -9.85
C LEU A 382 -27.00 12.12 -8.52
N ASP A 383 -25.71 12.23 -8.18
CA ASP A 383 -25.27 13.12 -7.10
C ASP A 383 -25.74 14.54 -7.47
N ASP A 384 -26.72 15.07 -6.72
CA ASP A 384 -27.37 16.37 -6.99
C ASP A 384 -26.43 17.58 -6.84
N CYS A 385 -25.25 17.39 -6.24
CA CYS A 385 -24.27 18.46 -5.99
C CYS A 385 -23.13 18.45 -7.01
N ARG A 386 -23.06 19.50 -7.84
CA ARG A 386 -21.89 19.83 -8.68
C ARG A 386 -20.78 20.51 -7.85
N CYS A 387 -20.40 19.93 -6.73
CA CYS A 387 -19.38 20.51 -5.85
C CYS A 387 -18.00 19.93 -6.15
N VAL A 388 -16.96 20.75 -6.03
CA VAL A 388 -15.57 20.27 -5.96
C VAL A 388 -15.26 19.95 -4.50
N GLN A 389 -14.70 18.78 -4.23
CA GLN A 389 -14.25 18.42 -2.89
C GLN A 389 -12.73 18.47 -2.83
N ILE A 390 -12.18 19.03 -1.76
CA ILE A 390 -10.75 19.14 -1.51
C ILE A 390 -10.47 18.45 -0.17
N HIS A 391 -9.73 17.36 -0.22
CA HIS A 391 -9.45 16.49 0.92
C HIS A 391 -7.97 16.59 1.26
N PHE A 392 -7.64 16.88 2.51
CA PHE A 392 -6.29 16.83 3.06
C PHE A 392 -6.22 15.61 3.98
N LEU A 393 -5.42 14.62 3.62
CA LEU A 393 -5.39 13.33 4.31
C LEU A 393 -4.43 13.34 5.49
N ASP A 394 -4.80 12.70 6.60
CA ASP A 394 -3.88 12.40 7.68
C ASP A 394 -2.96 11.23 7.30
N VAL A 395 -1.84 11.59 6.67
CA VAL A 395 -0.77 10.66 6.30
C VAL A 395 0.35 10.59 7.34
N GLY A 396 0.19 11.26 8.49
CA GLY A 396 1.25 11.50 9.46
C GLY A 396 2.08 12.74 9.09
N GLN A 397 3.41 12.65 9.21
CA GLN A 397 4.29 13.75 8.82
C GLN A 397 4.51 13.72 7.30
N GLY A 398 3.84 14.62 6.59
CA GLY A 398 3.92 14.78 5.15
C GLY A 398 2.61 15.28 4.55
N ASP A 399 2.54 15.34 3.22
CA ASP A 399 1.39 15.84 2.48
C ASP A 399 0.76 14.77 1.59
N ALA A 400 -0.57 14.69 1.62
CA ALA A 400 -1.36 14.13 0.54
C ALA A 400 -2.71 14.83 0.46
N ALA A 401 -3.00 15.46 -0.67
CA ALA A 401 -4.29 16.08 -0.93
C ALA A 401 -4.96 15.48 -2.17
N LEU A 402 -6.28 15.32 -2.09
CA LEU A 402 -7.11 14.80 -3.16
C LEU A 402 -8.17 15.82 -3.54
N LEU A 403 -8.32 16.09 -4.84
CA LEU A 403 -9.39 16.93 -5.34
C LEU A 403 -10.34 16.08 -6.17
N ARG A 404 -11.62 16.05 -5.79
CA ARG A 404 -12.70 15.43 -6.56
C ARG A 404 -13.45 16.54 -7.29
N THR A 405 -13.39 16.51 -8.61
CA THR A 405 -14.16 17.42 -9.47
C THR A 405 -15.66 17.15 -9.39
N ALA A 406 -16.48 18.11 -9.82
CA ALA A 406 -17.93 17.98 -9.86
C ALA A 406 -18.44 16.82 -10.73
N THR A 407 -17.63 16.29 -11.66
CA THR A 407 -17.98 15.11 -12.48
C THR A 407 -17.44 13.79 -11.90
N GLY A 408 -16.73 13.84 -10.77
CA GLY A 408 -16.15 12.67 -10.12
C GLY A 408 -14.76 12.26 -10.61
N ARG A 409 -14.07 13.08 -11.43
CA ARG A 409 -12.63 12.89 -11.71
C ARG A 409 -11.79 13.31 -10.51
N TRP A 410 -10.70 12.58 -10.26
CA TRP A 410 -9.81 12.77 -9.12
C TRP A 410 -8.45 13.33 -9.53
N ILE A 411 -7.91 14.21 -8.71
CA ILE A 411 -6.55 14.76 -8.81
C ILE A 411 -5.84 14.47 -7.49
N LEU A 412 -4.58 14.05 -7.56
CA LEU A 412 -3.72 13.87 -6.38
C LEU A 412 -2.64 14.95 -6.37
N ILE A 413 -2.43 15.60 -5.23
CA ILE A 413 -1.30 16.49 -4.96
C ILE A 413 -0.54 15.86 -3.79
N ASP A 414 0.64 15.32 -4.07
CA ASP A 414 1.47 14.52 -3.16
C ASP A 414 0.84 13.23 -2.63
N GLY A 415 1.68 12.27 -2.22
CA GLY A 415 1.29 10.91 -1.83
C GLY A 415 1.62 10.53 -0.38
N GLY A 416 2.18 11.45 0.41
CA GLY A 416 2.56 11.25 1.79
C GLY A 416 3.85 10.45 2.00
N PRO A 417 4.25 10.23 3.27
CA PRO A 417 5.53 9.64 3.63
C PRO A 417 5.69 8.17 3.25
N ARG A 418 6.91 7.83 2.83
CA ARG A 418 7.39 6.44 2.76
C ARG A 418 8.65 6.23 3.58
N THR A 419 8.56 5.30 4.53
CA THR A 419 9.65 4.76 5.33
C THR A 419 9.83 3.26 5.02
N PRO A 420 10.91 2.60 5.48
CA PRO A 420 11.08 1.16 5.27
C PRO A 420 9.94 0.29 5.82
N VAL A 421 9.16 0.80 6.79
CA VAL A 421 8.09 0.05 7.47
C VAL A 421 6.68 0.55 7.15
N ARG A 422 6.53 1.76 6.60
CA ARG A 422 5.23 2.39 6.31
C ARG A 422 5.27 3.12 4.98
N ASP A 423 4.22 2.93 4.19
CA ASP A 423 3.98 3.61 2.91
C ASP A 423 2.59 4.25 2.99
N ALA A 424 2.53 5.59 3.03
CA ALA A 424 1.28 6.34 3.12
C ALA A 424 0.38 6.11 1.89
N GLY A 425 0.97 5.95 0.70
CA GLY A 425 0.24 5.61 -0.52
C GLY A 425 -0.55 4.32 -0.36
N ARG A 426 0.09 3.26 0.18
CA ARG A 426 -0.55 1.96 0.44
C ARG A 426 -1.53 1.97 1.62
N SER A 427 -1.19 2.67 2.68
CA SER A 427 -1.91 2.59 3.97
C SER A 427 -3.03 3.62 4.12
N VAL A 428 -2.97 4.75 3.41
CA VAL A 428 -3.92 5.86 3.54
C VAL A 428 -4.54 6.21 2.18
N VAL A 429 -3.73 6.64 1.20
CA VAL A 429 -4.23 7.23 -0.07
C VAL A 429 -5.02 6.21 -0.90
N ILE A 430 -4.48 5.02 -1.16
CA ILE A 430 -5.16 3.98 -1.93
C ILE A 430 -6.47 3.54 -1.25
N PRO A 431 -6.49 3.20 0.06
CA PRO A 431 -7.73 2.91 0.76
C PRO A 431 -8.76 4.04 0.69
N TYR A 432 -8.32 5.30 0.81
CA TYR A 432 -9.20 6.47 0.73
C TYR A 432 -9.87 6.58 -0.65
N LEU A 433 -9.08 6.51 -1.73
CA LEU A 433 -9.57 6.52 -3.11
C LEU A 433 -10.54 5.37 -3.41
N ARG A 434 -10.28 4.17 -2.86
CA ARG A 434 -11.19 3.02 -3.01
C ARG A 434 -12.51 3.20 -2.28
N ARG A 435 -12.50 3.76 -1.06
CA ARG A 435 -13.73 4.08 -0.31
C ARG A 435 -14.58 5.13 -1.00
N HIS A 436 -13.94 6.04 -1.74
CA HIS A 436 -14.61 7.09 -2.49
C HIS A 436 -14.89 6.73 -3.96
N GLY A 437 -14.60 5.47 -4.36
CA GLY A 437 -14.96 4.95 -5.67
C GLY A 437 -14.22 5.63 -6.83
N ALA A 438 -12.99 6.10 -6.60
CA ALA A 438 -12.18 6.71 -7.64
C ALA A 438 -11.90 5.70 -8.78
N PRO A 439 -12.29 5.99 -10.03
CA PRO A 439 -12.04 5.08 -11.15
C PRO A 439 -10.59 5.16 -11.68
N GLY A 440 -9.88 6.23 -11.33
CA GLY A 440 -8.55 6.57 -11.81
C GLY A 440 -8.24 8.04 -11.52
N LEU A 441 -7.02 8.47 -11.86
CA LEU A 441 -6.56 9.84 -11.61
C LEU A 441 -6.50 10.62 -12.93
N ALA A 442 -7.04 11.83 -12.95
CA ALA A 442 -6.91 12.72 -14.11
C ALA A 442 -5.53 13.37 -14.13
N LEU A 443 -5.01 13.73 -12.96
CA LEU A 443 -3.74 14.42 -12.78
C LEU A 443 -3.11 13.99 -11.44
N VAL A 444 -1.80 13.81 -11.43
CA VAL A 444 -0.98 13.70 -10.22
C VAL A 444 0.03 14.84 -10.23
N VAL A 445 0.12 15.60 -9.15
CA VAL A 445 1.14 16.61 -8.93
C VAL A 445 2.07 16.08 -7.83
N ALA A 446 3.31 15.77 -8.19
CA ALA A 446 4.38 15.52 -7.22
C ALA A 446 5.11 16.85 -7.02
N THR A 447 4.92 17.47 -5.87
CA THR A 447 5.40 18.84 -5.66
C THR A 447 6.91 18.91 -5.65
N HIS A 448 7.59 17.97 -4.97
CA HIS A 448 9.05 17.84 -4.97
C HIS A 448 9.47 16.41 -4.59
N GLY A 449 10.77 16.16 -4.55
CA GLY A 449 11.33 14.80 -4.47
C GLY A 449 11.49 14.19 -3.09
N ASP A 450 11.05 14.86 -2.02
CA ASP A 450 11.25 14.37 -0.65
C ASP A 450 10.24 13.29 -0.25
N ALA A 451 10.64 12.47 0.72
CA ALA A 451 10.00 11.19 0.99
C ALA A 451 8.61 11.33 1.63
N ASP A 452 8.33 12.46 2.28
CA ASP A 452 7.08 12.89 2.89
C ASP A 452 6.04 13.44 1.90
N HIS A 453 6.44 13.65 0.64
CA HIS A 453 5.58 14.07 -0.46
C HIS A 453 5.53 13.00 -1.57
N LEU A 454 6.68 12.69 -2.16
CA LEU A 454 6.82 11.74 -3.27
C LEU A 454 6.60 10.28 -2.83
N GLY A 455 6.82 9.98 -1.55
CA GLY A 455 6.95 8.63 -1.01
C GLY A 455 5.85 7.66 -1.41
N GLY A 456 4.58 8.05 -1.21
CA GLY A 456 3.43 7.21 -1.51
C GLY A 456 3.01 7.17 -2.99
N ILE A 457 3.46 8.12 -3.81
CA ILE A 457 3.02 8.25 -5.21
C ILE A 457 3.31 6.99 -6.04
N PRO A 458 4.50 6.36 -6.00
CA PRO A 458 4.79 5.15 -6.78
C PRO A 458 3.80 4.00 -6.52
N ALA A 459 3.31 3.87 -5.28
CA ALA A 459 2.32 2.86 -4.95
C ALA A 459 0.96 3.21 -5.56
N VAL A 460 0.55 4.49 -5.49
CA VAL A 460 -0.71 4.98 -6.04
C VAL A 460 -0.76 4.81 -7.56
N LEU A 461 0.30 5.20 -8.29
CA LEU A 461 0.36 5.11 -9.76
C LEU A 461 0.14 3.69 -10.29
N ARG A 462 0.57 2.66 -9.54
CA ARG A 462 0.38 1.24 -9.91
C ARG A 462 -1.06 0.76 -9.76
N VAL A 463 -1.86 1.42 -8.92
CA VAL A 463 -3.26 1.05 -8.65
C VAL A 463 -4.23 1.96 -9.40
N PHE A 464 -3.93 3.25 -9.48
CA PHE A 464 -4.71 4.28 -10.14
C PHE A 464 -3.85 5.00 -11.18
N PRO A 465 -3.64 4.42 -12.37
CA PRO A 465 -2.81 5.03 -13.40
C PRO A 465 -3.40 6.39 -13.81
N PRO A 466 -2.63 7.49 -13.73
CA PRO A 466 -3.12 8.81 -14.09
C PRO A 466 -3.04 9.06 -15.59
N ARG A 467 -3.75 10.09 -16.07
CA ARG A 467 -3.55 10.58 -17.45
C ARG A 467 -2.31 11.45 -17.59
N LEU A 468 -2.03 12.28 -16.59
CA LEU A 468 -0.90 13.22 -16.56
C LEU A 468 -0.24 13.23 -15.18
N VAL A 469 1.08 13.33 -15.18
CA VAL A 469 1.91 13.54 -13.99
C VAL A 469 2.70 14.84 -14.16
N LEU A 470 2.62 15.71 -13.15
CA LEU A 470 3.35 16.96 -13.03
C LEU A 470 4.39 16.85 -11.92
N GLU A 471 5.60 17.31 -12.19
CA GLU A 471 6.69 17.41 -11.20
C GLU A 471 7.71 18.48 -11.64
N PRO A 472 8.61 18.97 -10.76
CA PRO A 472 9.54 20.06 -11.08
C PRO A 472 10.47 19.86 -12.28
N GLY A 473 10.66 18.63 -12.76
CA GLY A 473 11.64 18.26 -13.76
C GLY A 473 13.07 18.27 -13.23
N GLU A 474 13.26 18.14 -11.91
CA GLU A 474 14.57 18.15 -11.28
C GLU A 474 15.15 16.72 -11.23
N PRO A 475 16.30 16.45 -11.87
CA PRO A 475 16.86 15.10 -11.94
C PRO A 475 17.54 14.72 -10.62
N LEU A 476 16.76 14.13 -9.70
CA LEU A 476 17.28 13.68 -8.40
C LEU A 476 17.83 12.24 -8.48
N GLY A 477 19.12 12.04 -8.19
CA GLY A 477 19.76 10.71 -8.20
C GLY A 477 19.38 9.76 -7.05
N ARG A 478 18.22 9.97 -6.40
CA ARG A 478 17.80 9.22 -5.20
C ARG A 478 16.99 7.97 -5.56
N PRO A 479 17.12 6.83 -4.84
CA PRO A 479 16.39 5.61 -5.15
C PRO A 479 14.86 5.77 -5.24
N LEU A 480 14.26 6.56 -4.34
CA LEU A 480 12.82 6.84 -4.36
C LEU A 480 12.39 7.56 -5.65
N TYR A 481 13.19 8.51 -6.13
CA TYR A 481 12.88 9.24 -7.36
C TYR A 481 12.96 8.33 -8.59
N LEU A 482 13.96 7.45 -8.65
CA LEU A 482 14.05 6.45 -9.71
C LEU A 482 12.86 5.48 -9.70
N GLU A 483 12.40 5.07 -8.52
CA GLU A 483 11.18 4.25 -8.39
C GLU A 483 9.93 5.00 -8.85
N PHE A 484 9.84 6.31 -8.59
CA PHE A 484 8.76 7.16 -9.09
C PHE A 484 8.78 7.22 -10.61
N LEU A 485 9.93 7.51 -11.24
CA LEU A 485 10.04 7.53 -12.70
C LEU A 485 9.66 6.18 -13.33
N ALA A 486 10.11 5.06 -12.75
CA ALA A 486 9.73 3.73 -13.21
C ALA A 486 8.22 3.46 -13.04
N ALA A 487 7.59 3.98 -12.00
CA ALA A 487 6.15 3.88 -11.80
C ALA A 487 5.36 4.76 -12.80
N VAL A 488 5.84 5.96 -13.11
CA VAL A 488 5.26 6.82 -14.16
C VAL A 488 5.33 6.11 -15.51
N GLU A 489 6.50 5.59 -15.88
CA GLU A 489 6.69 4.85 -17.14
C GLU A 489 5.78 3.61 -17.21
N ALA A 490 5.74 2.79 -16.15
CA ALA A 490 4.91 1.60 -16.08
C ALA A 490 3.40 1.91 -16.13
N SER A 491 2.98 3.09 -15.66
CA SER A 491 1.57 3.52 -15.71
C SER A 491 1.12 3.97 -17.10
N GLY A 492 2.06 4.29 -18.00
CA GLY A 492 1.76 4.85 -19.32
C GLY A 492 1.23 6.28 -19.29
N ALA A 493 1.35 6.97 -18.15
CA ALA A 493 0.92 8.36 -18.00
C ALA A 493 1.79 9.32 -18.82
N ALA A 494 1.18 10.41 -19.30
CA ALA A 494 1.96 11.53 -19.81
C ALA A 494 2.73 12.17 -18.63
N TRP A 495 3.96 12.59 -18.87
CA TRP A 495 4.77 13.34 -17.91
C TRP A 495 5.02 14.75 -18.45
N HIS A 496 4.94 15.75 -17.58
CA HIS A 496 5.22 17.14 -17.92
C HIS A 496 5.94 17.84 -16.77
N ALA A 497 7.08 18.46 -17.08
CA ALA A 497 7.82 19.26 -16.12
C ALA A 497 7.06 20.57 -15.85
N ALA A 498 6.55 20.73 -14.62
CA ALA A 498 5.73 21.87 -14.25
C ALA A 498 6.53 23.17 -14.25
N ARG A 499 5.99 24.21 -14.88
CA ARG A 499 6.60 25.53 -14.97
C ARG A 499 5.60 26.64 -14.62
N SER A 500 6.11 27.72 -14.05
CA SER A 500 5.33 28.94 -13.83
C SER A 500 4.65 29.37 -15.13
N GLY A 501 3.33 29.57 -15.08
CA GLY A 501 2.50 29.91 -16.23
C GLY A 501 1.77 28.72 -16.86
N ASP A 502 2.13 27.48 -16.53
CA ASP A 502 1.35 26.31 -16.97
C ASP A 502 -0.06 26.35 -16.38
N ARG A 503 -1.05 25.99 -17.21
CA ARG A 503 -2.47 25.96 -16.84
C ARG A 503 -3.12 24.68 -17.28
N PHE A 504 -3.83 24.04 -16.36
CA PHE A 504 -4.60 22.82 -16.60
C PHE A 504 -6.05 23.03 -16.17
N GLU A 505 -7.00 22.55 -16.96
CA GLU A 505 -8.42 22.66 -16.66
C GLU A 505 -9.11 21.29 -16.74
N ILE A 506 -9.80 20.92 -15.65
CA ILE A 506 -10.43 19.61 -15.47
C ILE A 506 -11.82 19.84 -14.89
N ASP A 507 -12.87 19.75 -15.73
CA ASP A 507 -14.28 19.95 -15.33
C ASP A 507 -14.56 21.31 -14.65
N GLY A 508 -14.00 22.38 -15.21
CA GLY A 508 -14.13 23.73 -14.65
C GLY A 508 -13.25 23.99 -13.43
N LEU A 509 -12.51 22.99 -12.93
CA LEU A 509 -11.43 23.18 -11.96
C LEU A 509 -10.16 23.58 -12.70
N ARG A 510 -9.69 24.81 -12.49
CA ARG A 510 -8.47 25.35 -13.10
C ARG A 510 -7.31 25.23 -12.12
N LEU A 511 -6.18 24.70 -12.57
CA LEU A 511 -4.92 24.62 -11.83
C LEU A 511 -3.90 25.49 -12.56
N ASP A 512 -3.49 26.59 -11.93
CA ASP A 512 -2.41 27.46 -12.42
C ASP A 512 -1.13 27.15 -11.64
N VAL A 513 -0.08 26.72 -12.34
CA VAL A 513 1.25 26.52 -11.74
C VAL A 513 1.95 27.88 -11.65
N VAL A 514 2.35 28.27 -10.44
CA VAL A 514 3.02 29.55 -10.19
C VAL A 514 4.52 29.41 -9.90
N SER A 515 4.96 28.21 -9.49
CA SER A 515 6.36 27.82 -9.24
C SER A 515 6.54 26.35 -9.63
N PRO A 516 7.73 25.89 -10.08
CA PRO A 516 8.97 26.64 -10.25
C PRO A 516 9.09 27.39 -11.60
N ASP A 517 9.90 28.44 -11.63
CA ASP A 517 10.36 29.06 -12.88
C ASP A 517 11.59 28.29 -13.43
N SER A 518 11.74 28.21 -14.76
CA SER A 518 12.90 27.56 -15.38
C SER A 518 14.22 28.22 -14.97
N ALA A 519 14.23 29.54 -14.76
CA ALA A 519 15.41 30.27 -14.32
C ALA A 519 15.81 29.94 -12.87
N TRP A 520 14.85 29.55 -12.03
CA TRP A 520 15.09 29.32 -10.60
C TRP A 520 15.64 27.93 -10.31
N LEU A 521 15.31 26.94 -11.16
CA LEU A 521 15.87 25.59 -11.05
C LEU A 521 17.38 25.52 -11.31
N ALA A 522 17.97 26.58 -11.88
CA ALA A 522 19.42 26.69 -12.08
C ALA A 522 20.17 27.23 -10.85
N GLU A 523 19.44 27.75 -9.85
CA GLU A 523 20.01 28.29 -8.62
C GLU A 523 20.26 27.16 -7.60
N PRO A 524 21.29 27.27 -6.73
CA PRO A 524 21.60 26.26 -5.72
C PRO A 524 20.68 26.41 -4.49
N LEU A 525 19.37 26.33 -4.68
CA LEU A 525 18.41 26.35 -3.59
C LEU A 525 18.15 24.94 -3.05
N GLU A 526 17.54 24.88 -1.86
CA GLU A 526 17.04 23.63 -1.32
C GLU A 526 15.90 23.09 -2.18
N VAL A 527 15.77 21.76 -2.24
CA VAL A 527 14.76 21.04 -3.03
C VAL A 527 13.33 21.55 -2.75
N ASN A 528 13.06 21.98 -1.52
CA ASN A 528 11.78 22.55 -1.09
C ASN A 528 11.39 23.81 -1.87
N GLU A 529 12.37 24.63 -2.25
CA GLU A 529 12.15 25.88 -2.98
C GLU A 529 11.95 25.66 -4.49
N HIS A 530 12.22 24.46 -4.98
CA HIS A 530 11.95 24.04 -6.37
C HIS A 530 10.57 23.38 -6.53
N GLY A 531 9.79 23.33 -5.45
CA GLY A 531 8.50 22.67 -5.43
C GLY A 531 7.48 23.24 -6.41
N VAL A 532 6.60 22.38 -6.92
CA VAL A 532 5.43 22.78 -7.70
C VAL A 532 4.41 23.44 -6.79
N VAL A 533 4.18 24.74 -7.00
CA VAL A 533 3.19 25.54 -6.27
C VAL A 533 2.02 25.82 -7.19
N VAL A 534 0.81 25.55 -6.72
CA VAL A 534 -0.41 25.59 -7.57
C VAL A 534 -1.51 26.43 -6.93
N VAL A 535 -2.11 27.30 -7.74
CA VAL A 535 -3.38 27.95 -7.42
C VAL A 535 -4.50 27.15 -8.08
N VAL A 536 -5.40 26.60 -7.27
CA VAL A 536 -6.59 25.90 -7.75
C VAL A 536 -7.78 26.84 -7.69
N THR A 537 -8.49 27.02 -8.80
CA THR A 537 -9.65 27.91 -8.92
C THR A 537 -10.88 27.13 -9.36
N TYR A 538 -11.98 27.29 -8.63
CA TYR A 538 -13.30 26.80 -9.02
C TYR A 538 -14.36 27.88 -8.76
N GLY A 539 -15.03 28.34 -9.82
CA GLY A 539 -15.90 29.51 -9.74
C GLY A 539 -15.13 30.74 -9.25
N ARG A 540 -15.55 31.31 -8.11
CA ARG A 540 -14.89 32.45 -7.46
C ARG A 540 -13.91 32.05 -6.36
N THR A 541 -13.87 30.77 -6.00
CA THR A 541 -13.05 30.26 -4.90
C THR A 541 -11.67 29.90 -5.41
N ARG A 542 -10.64 30.40 -4.72
CA ARG A 542 -9.22 30.10 -5.00
C ARG A 542 -8.61 29.41 -3.80
N VAL A 543 -7.83 28.36 -4.04
CA VAL A 543 -7.13 27.57 -3.03
C VAL A 543 -5.65 27.53 -3.39
N PHE A 544 -4.79 27.85 -2.44
CA PHE A 544 -3.35 27.87 -2.65
C PHE A 544 -2.69 26.62 -2.06
N PHE A 545 -1.99 25.86 -2.90
CA PHE A 545 -1.16 24.73 -2.49
C PHE A 545 0.30 25.15 -2.53
N GLN A 546 0.85 25.48 -1.35
CA GLN A 546 2.21 26.00 -1.23
C GLN A 546 3.31 24.93 -1.30
N ALA A 547 2.96 23.64 -1.24
CA ALA A 547 3.94 22.57 -1.04
C ALA A 547 4.85 22.90 0.16
N ASP A 548 6.16 22.72 0.03
CA ASP A 548 7.15 23.03 1.07
C ASP A 548 7.97 24.30 0.80
N ALA A 549 7.48 25.11 -0.13
CA ALA A 549 8.06 26.39 -0.48
C ALA A 549 8.14 27.33 0.75
N GLY A 550 9.33 27.84 1.04
CA GLY A 550 9.60 28.72 2.15
C GLY A 550 9.55 30.21 1.79
N LEU A 551 10.06 31.03 2.71
CA LEU A 551 10.16 32.49 2.55
C LEU A 551 10.81 32.94 1.22
N PRO A 552 11.85 32.26 0.65
CA PRO A 552 12.42 32.66 -0.62
C PRO A 552 11.43 32.60 -1.79
N VAL A 553 10.64 31.53 -1.90
CA VAL A 553 9.60 31.42 -2.93
C VAL A 553 8.44 32.37 -2.66
N GLU A 554 8.01 32.54 -1.41
CA GLU A 554 6.97 33.53 -1.05
C GLU A 554 7.34 34.94 -1.52
N TRP A 555 8.58 35.35 -1.29
CA TRP A 555 9.09 36.64 -1.72
C TRP A 555 9.02 36.82 -3.24
N ARG A 556 9.34 35.78 -4.02
CA ARG A 556 9.31 35.81 -5.49
C ARG A 556 7.90 35.78 -6.07
N LEU A 557 6.95 35.18 -5.35
CA LEU A 557 5.55 35.12 -5.74
C LEU A 557 4.76 36.35 -5.30
N ARG A 558 5.38 37.25 -4.52
CA ARG A 558 4.76 38.48 -4.04
C ARG A 558 4.20 39.32 -5.19
N GLY A 559 2.94 39.74 -5.03
CA GLY A 559 2.18 40.52 -6.01
C GLY A 559 1.67 39.71 -7.21
N ARG A 560 1.91 38.39 -7.27
CA ARG A 560 1.52 37.53 -8.40
C ARG A 560 0.34 36.61 -8.09
N VAL A 561 0.07 36.32 -6.82
CA VAL A 561 -0.98 35.36 -6.42
C VAL A 561 -2.24 36.10 -5.97
N GLY A 562 -2.12 37.07 -5.06
CA GLY A 562 -3.27 37.78 -4.50
C GLY A 562 -4.21 36.89 -3.66
N PRO A 563 -5.44 37.37 -3.33
CA PRO A 563 -6.28 36.73 -2.33
C PRO A 563 -6.73 35.31 -2.66
N VAL A 564 -6.77 34.45 -1.65
CA VAL A 564 -7.25 33.05 -1.71
C VAL A 564 -8.20 32.76 -0.56
N ALA A 565 -9.12 31.83 -0.74
CA ALA A 565 -10.07 31.44 0.32
C ALA A 565 -9.44 30.45 1.32
N LEU A 566 -8.58 29.56 0.81
CA LEU A 566 -7.96 28.47 1.56
C LEU A 566 -6.46 28.40 1.24
N LEU A 567 -5.64 28.26 2.27
CA LEU A 567 -4.19 28.12 2.18
C LEU A 567 -3.73 26.77 2.74
N LYS A 568 -3.11 25.91 1.93
CA LYS A 568 -2.26 24.83 2.44
C LYS A 568 -0.93 25.44 2.87
N ILE A 569 -0.62 25.32 4.15
CA ILE A 569 0.53 25.96 4.78
C ILE A 569 1.83 25.34 4.28
N GLY A 570 2.83 26.19 4.00
CA GLY A 570 4.14 25.76 3.54
C GLY A 570 4.89 24.93 4.60
N HIS A 571 5.56 23.87 4.16
CA HIS A 571 6.57 23.14 4.94
C HIS A 571 6.03 22.69 6.31
N HIS A 572 4.82 22.13 6.32
CA HIS A 572 4.13 21.64 7.51
C HIS A 572 4.00 22.66 8.67
N GLY A 573 4.16 23.96 8.39
CA GLY A 573 4.21 25.01 9.40
C GLY A 573 5.60 25.23 10.02
N SER A 574 6.67 25.01 9.26
CA SER A 574 8.03 25.38 9.64
C SER A 574 8.21 26.90 9.81
N ARG A 575 9.14 27.31 10.66
CA ARG A 575 9.50 28.72 10.87
C ARG A 575 10.07 29.39 9.61
N SER A 576 10.58 28.58 8.68
CA SER A 576 11.13 29.00 7.38
C SER A 576 10.06 29.24 6.31
N ALA A 577 8.77 29.15 6.64
CA ALA A 577 7.66 29.39 5.74
C ALA A 577 6.53 30.19 6.42
N THR A 578 5.58 30.60 5.60
CA THR A 578 4.36 31.35 5.95
C THR A 578 4.69 32.65 6.69
N GLY A 579 5.32 33.60 6.00
CA GLY A 579 5.65 34.93 6.55
C GLY A 579 4.45 35.88 6.61
N ASP A 580 4.53 36.93 7.45
CA ASP A 580 3.45 37.91 7.61
C ASP A 580 3.07 38.62 6.32
N ALA A 581 4.07 39.10 5.56
CA ALA A 581 3.82 39.78 4.28
C ALA A 581 3.12 38.88 3.25
N TRP A 582 3.31 37.56 3.35
CA TRP A 582 2.65 36.59 2.50
C TRP A 582 1.19 36.38 2.92
N LEU A 583 0.93 36.28 4.23
CA LEU A 583 -0.43 36.22 4.77
C LEU A 583 -1.24 37.49 4.47
N ASP A 584 -0.61 38.67 4.52
CA ASP A 584 -1.24 39.96 4.19
C ASP A 584 -1.70 40.05 2.73
N GLU A 585 -0.96 39.42 1.81
CA GLU A 585 -1.31 39.34 0.39
C GLU A 585 -2.42 38.32 0.13
N LEU A 586 -2.28 37.12 0.70
CA LEU A 586 -3.18 36.00 0.45
C LEU A 586 -4.53 36.14 1.16
N ARG A 587 -4.56 36.77 2.35
CA ARG A 587 -5.76 36.97 3.19
C ARG A 587 -6.70 35.75 3.27
N PRO A 588 -6.18 34.54 3.60
CA PRO A 588 -7.01 33.34 3.62
C PRO A 588 -8.00 33.37 4.79
N GLY A 589 -9.21 32.85 4.58
CA GLY A 589 -10.16 32.61 5.67
C GLY A 589 -9.83 31.35 6.47
N ASP A 590 -9.27 30.35 5.78
CA ASP A 590 -8.89 29.06 6.33
C ASP A 590 -7.47 28.67 5.93
N ALA A 591 -6.75 28.04 6.84
CA ALA A 591 -5.43 27.46 6.61
C ALA A 591 -5.40 26.00 7.06
N VAL A 592 -4.85 25.11 6.22
CA VAL A 592 -4.65 23.70 6.54
C VAL A 592 -3.17 23.43 6.73
N ILE A 593 -2.83 22.77 7.83
CA ILE A 593 -1.49 22.29 8.14
C ILE A 593 -1.51 20.76 8.15
N SER A 594 -0.94 20.14 7.11
CA SER A 594 -0.67 18.71 7.11
C SER A 594 0.54 18.46 8.00
N VAL A 595 0.35 17.75 9.11
CA VAL A 595 1.38 17.48 10.10
C VAL A 595 1.02 16.23 10.91
N GLY A 596 2.03 15.52 11.43
CA GLY A 596 1.81 14.33 12.27
C GLY A 596 1.83 14.64 13.77
N ALA A 597 0.93 14.00 14.54
CA ALA A 597 0.75 14.23 15.99
C ALA A 597 2.00 14.02 16.87
N ARG A 598 3.01 13.32 16.36
CA ARG A 598 4.27 13.02 17.06
C ARG A 598 5.47 13.23 16.14
N ASN A 599 5.40 14.26 15.30
CA ASN A 599 6.53 14.62 14.46
C ASN A 599 7.70 15.14 15.32
N THR A 600 8.92 14.78 14.95
CA THR A 600 10.14 15.17 15.68
C THR A 600 10.72 16.50 15.20
N TYR A 601 10.11 17.11 14.18
CA TYR A 601 10.59 18.34 13.55
C TYR A 601 10.17 19.59 14.35
N GLY A 602 9.24 19.45 15.28
CA GLY A 602 8.69 20.58 16.05
C GLY A 602 7.70 21.40 15.23
N HIS A 603 7.06 20.78 14.23
CA HIS A 603 6.03 21.41 13.42
C HIS A 603 4.62 21.11 13.98
N PRO A 604 3.64 22.00 13.82
CA PRO A 604 3.79 23.37 13.35
C PRO A 604 4.53 24.20 14.42
N ALA A 605 5.38 25.13 13.98
CA ALA A 605 6.12 25.96 14.91
C ALA A 605 5.17 26.93 15.66
N PRO A 606 5.37 27.15 16.97
CA PRO A 606 4.50 28.05 17.75
C PRO A 606 4.38 29.46 17.15
N GLU A 607 5.46 29.97 16.56
CA GLU A 607 5.52 31.29 15.92
C GLU A 607 4.62 31.36 14.68
N VAL A 608 4.57 30.29 13.87
CA VAL A 608 3.67 30.21 12.70
C VAL A 608 2.22 30.18 13.15
N LEU A 609 1.90 29.40 14.20
CA LEU A 609 0.56 29.36 14.76
C LEU A 609 0.15 30.72 15.35
N ALA A 610 1.09 31.45 15.97
CA ALA A 610 0.84 32.80 16.46
C ALA A 610 0.56 33.78 15.31
N ARG A 611 1.34 33.75 14.23
CA ARG A 611 1.08 34.54 13.02
C ARG A 611 -0.32 34.26 12.45
N LEU A 612 -0.66 33.00 12.23
CA LEU A 612 -1.98 32.63 11.69
C LEU A 612 -3.15 33.16 12.56
N ARG A 613 -3.03 33.05 13.89
CA ARG A 613 -4.03 33.60 14.82
C ARG A 613 -4.10 35.13 14.78
N ALA A 614 -2.96 35.81 14.70
CA ALA A 614 -2.91 37.27 14.63
C ALA A 614 -3.59 37.82 13.35
N HIS A 615 -3.55 37.06 12.25
CA HIS A 615 -4.24 37.37 11.00
C HIS A 615 -5.72 36.92 10.99
N GLY A 616 -6.24 36.38 12.10
CA GLY A 616 -7.64 35.92 12.19
C GLY A 616 -7.95 34.69 11.35
N ILE A 617 -6.95 33.91 10.96
CA ILE A 617 -7.09 32.76 10.06
C ILE A 617 -7.55 31.53 10.87
N ARG A 618 -8.56 30.82 10.38
CA ARG A 618 -8.99 29.54 10.99
C ARG A 618 -8.00 28.44 10.65
N ILE A 619 -7.45 27.80 11.68
CA ILE A 619 -6.39 26.79 11.54
C ILE A 619 -7.00 25.40 11.62
N TRP A 620 -6.72 24.57 10.62
CA TRP A 620 -7.09 23.16 10.56
C TRP A 620 -5.83 22.31 10.52
N ARG A 621 -5.70 21.32 11.41
CA ARG A 621 -4.51 20.46 11.47
C ARG A 621 -4.90 18.99 11.34
N THR A 622 -4.20 18.25 10.48
CA THR A 622 -4.50 16.83 10.25
C THR A 622 -4.22 15.97 11.48
N ASP A 623 -3.27 16.34 12.33
CA ASP A 623 -2.98 15.61 13.57
C ASP A 623 -4.05 15.76 14.67
N GLU A 624 -4.86 16.81 14.59
CA GLU A 624 -5.95 17.07 15.54
C GLU A 624 -7.31 16.62 14.98
N ALA A 625 -7.55 16.84 13.69
CA ALA A 625 -8.84 16.62 13.03
C ALA A 625 -8.91 15.33 12.18
N GLY A 626 -7.78 14.65 11.93
CA GLY A 626 -7.71 13.56 10.96
C GLY A 626 -7.79 14.09 9.52
N ASP A 627 -8.55 13.40 8.67
CA ASP A 627 -8.80 13.86 7.30
C ASP A 627 -9.68 15.13 7.31
N ILE A 628 -9.24 16.19 6.63
CA ILE A 628 -9.94 17.48 6.55
C ILE A 628 -10.54 17.64 5.15
N THR A 629 -11.84 17.89 5.06
CA THR A 629 -12.55 18.02 3.78
C THR A 629 -13.21 19.38 3.63
N PHE A 630 -12.98 20.01 2.48
CA PHE A 630 -13.72 21.20 2.05
C PHE A 630 -14.55 20.88 0.82
N GLU A 631 -15.74 21.46 0.74
CA GLU A 631 -16.57 21.47 -0.46
C GLU A 631 -16.62 22.89 -1.00
N VAL A 632 -16.48 23.00 -2.32
CA VAL A 632 -16.58 24.26 -3.05
C VAL A 632 -17.76 24.16 -3.99
N ASP A 633 -18.79 24.96 -3.71
CA ASP A 633 -19.93 25.19 -4.59
C ASP A 633 -19.74 26.54 -5.31
N THR A 634 -20.11 26.58 -6.59
CA THR A 634 -20.19 27.81 -7.37
C THR A 634 -21.10 28.89 -6.78
N LEU A 635 -22.12 28.52 -6.00
CA LEU A 635 -23.09 29.45 -5.39
C LEU A 635 -22.76 29.78 -3.93
N ARG A 636 -22.39 28.79 -3.13
CA ARG A 636 -22.16 28.94 -1.68
C ARG A 636 -20.70 29.20 -1.29
N GLY A 637 -19.76 29.10 -2.24
CA GLY A 637 -18.34 29.28 -1.97
C GLY A 637 -17.72 28.08 -1.25
N LEU A 638 -16.66 28.33 -0.48
CA LEU A 638 -15.93 27.31 0.29
C LEU A 638 -16.66 27.00 1.61
N THR A 639 -16.95 25.72 1.85
CA THR A 639 -17.53 25.23 3.10
C THR A 639 -16.70 24.07 3.64
N HIS A 640 -16.28 24.13 4.89
CA HIS A 640 -15.67 22.99 5.57
C HIS A 640 -16.74 21.93 5.90
N VAL A 641 -16.48 20.68 5.55
CA VAL A 641 -17.38 19.55 5.81
C VAL A 641 -16.72 18.63 6.81
N ARG A 642 -17.25 18.63 8.03
CA ARG A 642 -16.90 17.62 9.03
C ARG A 642 -17.70 16.35 8.72
N ARG A 643 -17.03 15.31 8.22
CA ARG A 643 -17.62 13.98 8.14
C ARG A 643 -17.20 13.22 9.39
N ASP A 644 -18.20 12.80 10.17
CA ASP A 644 -17.99 11.87 11.27
C ASP A 644 -17.74 10.49 10.65
N ASP A 645 -16.48 10.18 10.32
CA ASP A 645 -16.05 8.86 9.83
C ASP A 645 -15.81 7.86 10.98
#